data_AF-A0A8C1ZNE2-F1
#
_entry.id   AF-A0A8C1ZNE2-F1
#
_cell.length_a   1.000
_cell.length_b   1.000
_cell.length_c   1.000
_cell.angle_alpha   90.00
_cell.angle_beta   90.00
_cell.angle_gamma   90.00
#
_symmetry.space_group_name_H-M   'P 1'
#
loop_
_entity.id
_entity.type
_entity.pdbx_description
1 polymer ?
#
loop_
_entity_poly.entity_id
_entity_poly.type
_entity_poly.pdbx_seq_one_letter_code
_entity_poly.pdbx_strand_id
1 'polypeptide(L)'
;MCVGFLTGRIHQAMVTSLNEDNESVTVEWIENGDTKGKEIDLECIFSLNPDVGPEEEISLSPVTPPPPIPSSVKVNKIPKNRRTIAPGRSEIPSRDNRVGGGGLKERKWLLPLLKWNCVLFCSLTARRKSNCVKEVEKLQEKRERRRLQQQELREKRAQEIDTTIPNYEILQMIRDFRASLDYRPLTTTDLIEEHRICVCVRKRPLNKKELTVKDLDVITIPSKDVVMVHEPKQKVDLTRYLENQTFRFDYAFDDSTTNEMVYRFTARPLVETIFDRGMATCFAYGQTGSGKTHTMGGDFSGKNQDCSKGIYALAARDVFLMLKKPNYKKLDLQVYATFFEIYSGKVFDLLNRKAKLRVLEDGKQQVQVVGLQEREVRCTEDVLKLIEMGNSCRTSGQTSANAHSSRSHAVFQIILRRKGKMHGKFSLIDLAGNERGADTSSADRQTRLEGAEINKSLLALKIATISPGMASCENTLNTLRYANRVKELTVDPNAVTEGVRPNVNAINQLNIMDEEWDLGNSPQRDDLKLLCEQNEEEVSPQLFTFHEAVSQLVEMEEQVLEDHRAVFQESIRWLEDEKVLLEMTEEVDYDVDSYSSQLEQILDQKIDILIELRDKVRSFRSALQEEEQASKQINPKRPRAL
;
A
#
# COMPACT_ATOMS: atom_id res chain seq x y z
N MET A 1 24.22 8.67 44.97
CA MET A 1 22.82 8.48 45.41
C MET A 1 22.18 7.37 44.58
N CYS A 2 21.05 6.82 45.02
CA CYS A 2 20.23 5.94 44.19
C CYS A 2 19.15 6.78 43.49
N VAL A 3 19.03 6.69 42.17
CA VAL A 3 18.03 7.43 41.40
C VAL A 3 16.97 6.47 40.88
N GLY A 4 15.72 6.69 41.26
CA GLY A 4 14.55 6.01 40.71
C GLY A 4 14.04 6.73 39.47
N PHE A 5 13.71 5.98 38.42
CA PHE A 5 13.16 6.51 37.17
C PHE A 5 11.67 6.16 37.03
N LEU A 6 10.96 6.87 36.13
CA LEU A 6 9.55 6.61 35.79
C LEU A 6 9.27 5.17 35.29
N THR A 7 10.32 4.41 34.96
CA THR A 7 10.28 2.99 34.59
C THR A 7 10.34 2.03 35.79
N GLY A 8 10.35 2.54 37.03
CA GLY A 8 10.47 1.76 38.26
C GLY A 8 11.87 1.19 38.53
N ARG A 9 12.86 1.50 37.67
CA ARG A 9 14.25 1.06 37.85
C ARG A 9 15.03 2.00 38.76
N ILE A 10 15.92 1.43 39.57
CA ILE A 10 16.81 2.15 40.48
C ILE A 10 18.25 1.95 40.00
N HIS A 11 18.99 3.03 39.76
CA HIS A 11 20.41 2.98 39.42
C HIS A 11 21.26 3.71 40.46
N GLN A 12 22.44 3.18 40.76
CA GLN A 12 23.44 3.84 41.59
C GLN A 12 24.16 4.91 40.74
N ALA A 13 24.00 6.18 41.12
CA ALA A 13 24.55 7.32 40.39
C ALA A 13 25.59 8.08 41.24
N MET A 14 26.64 8.55 40.59
CA MET A 14 27.68 9.41 41.15
C MET A 14 27.33 10.87 40.90
N VAL A 15 27.56 11.75 41.89
CA VAL A 15 27.50 13.20 41.67
C VAL A 15 28.78 13.62 40.97
N THR A 16 28.68 14.37 39.87
CA THR A 16 29.83 14.82 39.06
C THR A 16 30.03 16.33 39.09
N SER A 17 28.99 17.12 39.35
CA SER A 17 29.09 18.56 39.64
C SER A 17 27.89 19.07 40.44
N LEU A 18 28.13 20.10 41.25
CA LEU A 18 27.14 20.95 41.89
C LEU A 18 27.13 22.28 41.15
N ASN A 19 25.95 22.88 40.96
CA ASN A 19 25.76 24.14 40.25
C ASN A 19 24.93 25.10 41.12
N GLU A 20 25.63 25.97 41.84
CA GLU A 20 25.05 26.90 42.82
C GLU A 20 24.16 27.97 42.15
N ASP A 21 24.45 28.38 40.91
CA ASP A 21 23.68 29.39 40.16
C ASP A 21 22.27 28.92 39.75
N ASN A 22 22.06 27.60 39.63
CA ASN A 22 20.79 26.97 39.22
C ASN A 22 20.17 26.08 40.32
N GLU A 23 20.74 26.08 41.53
CA GLU A 23 20.35 25.19 42.64
C GLU A 23 20.25 23.70 42.20
N SER A 24 21.22 23.21 41.42
CA SER A 24 21.15 21.89 40.77
C SER A 24 22.38 20.99 40.98
N VAL A 25 22.16 19.68 40.88
CA VAL A 25 23.17 18.62 41.00
C VAL A 25 23.19 17.77 39.73
N THR A 26 24.34 17.67 39.08
CA THR A 26 24.53 16.73 37.96
C THR A 26 24.96 15.37 38.49
N VAL A 27 24.22 14.32 38.10
CA VAL A 27 24.54 12.93 38.40
C VAL A 27 24.78 12.11 37.14
N GLU A 28 25.72 11.17 37.20
CA GLU A 28 26.02 10.21 36.13
C GLU A 28 25.90 8.76 36.63
N TRP A 29 25.41 7.87 35.78
CA TRP A 29 25.36 6.42 36.02
C TRP A 29 25.72 5.65 34.74
N ILE A 30 26.07 4.38 34.89
CA ILE A 30 26.34 3.50 33.74
C ILE A 30 25.12 2.61 33.52
N GLU A 31 24.62 2.58 32.28
CA GLU A 31 23.57 1.67 31.84
C GLU A 31 23.97 1.02 30.51
N ASN A 32 23.99 -0.32 30.48
CA ASN A 32 24.36 -1.13 29.31
C ASN A 32 25.72 -0.79 28.67
N GLY A 33 26.64 -0.20 29.45
CA GLY A 33 27.98 0.22 29.01
C GLY A 33 28.08 1.66 28.48
N ASP A 34 26.97 2.38 28.35
CA ASP A 34 26.96 3.83 28.12
C ASP A 34 26.93 4.58 29.46
N THR A 35 27.70 5.66 29.57
CA THR A 35 27.46 6.68 30.61
C THR A 35 26.20 7.46 30.25
N LYS A 36 25.23 7.48 31.16
CA LYS A 36 24.05 8.35 31.15
C LYS A 36 24.22 9.40 32.24
N GLY A 37 23.52 10.53 32.10
CA GLY A 37 23.56 11.60 33.10
C GLY A 37 22.27 12.40 33.12
N LYS A 38 21.98 13.02 34.27
CA LYS A 38 20.81 13.84 34.52
C LYS A 38 21.16 14.98 35.48
N GLU A 39 20.62 16.16 35.22
CA GLU A 39 20.60 17.27 36.17
C GLU A 39 19.35 17.14 37.05
N ILE A 40 19.52 17.25 38.38
CA ILE A 40 18.47 17.10 39.38
C ILE A 40 18.46 18.34 40.26
N ASP A 41 17.30 18.95 40.38
CA ASP A 41 17.02 20.11 41.23
C ASP A 41 17.24 19.80 42.72
N LEU A 42 17.83 20.72 43.48
CA LEU A 42 18.03 20.56 44.93
C LEU A 42 16.69 20.51 45.68
N GLU A 43 15.65 21.25 45.27
CA GLU A 43 14.32 21.16 45.87
C GLU A 43 13.77 19.73 45.75
N CYS A 44 13.97 19.12 44.57
CA CYS A 44 13.60 17.73 44.33
C CYS A 44 14.40 16.76 45.23
N ILE A 45 15.71 16.99 45.43
CA ILE A 45 16.54 16.16 46.32
C ILE A 45 16.08 16.27 47.77
N PHE A 46 15.80 17.47 48.28
CA PHE A 46 15.30 17.68 49.65
C PHE A 46 13.89 17.09 49.83
N SER A 47 12.99 17.25 48.86
CA SER A 47 11.63 16.67 48.91
C SER A 47 11.63 15.13 49.00
N LEU A 48 12.67 14.49 48.45
CA LEU A 48 12.86 13.03 48.47
C LEU A 48 13.70 12.54 49.66
N ASN A 49 14.39 13.43 50.36
CA ASN A 49 15.24 13.11 51.51
C ASN A 49 15.02 14.18 52.62
N PRO A 50 13.86 14.17 53.32
CA PRO A 50 13.51 15.20 54.30
C PRO A 50 14.56 15.35 55.41
N ASP A 51 15.17 14.23 55.80
CA ASP A 51 16.27 14.08 56.77
C ASP A 51 17.55 14.89 56.41
N VAL A 52 17.60 15.52 55.23
CA VAL A 52 18.74 16.27 54.69
C VAL A 52 18.37 17.75 54.40
N GLY A 53 17.12 18.14 54.62
CA GLY A 53 16.69 19.54 54.54
C GLY A 53 17.09 20.36 55.78
N PRO A 54 17.03 21.71 55.71
CA PRO A 54 17.18 22.57 56.89
C PRO A 54 16.00 22.38 57.86
N GLU A 55 16.28 22.37 59.16
CA GLU A 55 15.26 22.28 60.20
C GLU A 55 14.49 23.61 60.34
N GLU A 56 13.19 23.62 60.02
CA GLU A 56 12.26 24.70 60.39
C GLU A 56 11.27 24.25 61.49
N GLU A 57 10.82 25.19 62.33
CA GLU A 57 10.11 24.89 63.57
C GLU A 57 8.66 24.39 63.38
N ILE A 58 8.25 23.48 64.27
CA ILE A 58 6.94 22.81 64.25
C ILE A 58 5.82 23.73 64.76
N SER A 59 4.68 23.73 64.06
CA SER A 59 3.37 24.13 64.62
C SER A 59 2.35 22.98 64.54
N LEU A 60 1.35 22.99 65.43
CA LEU A 60 0.65 21.77 65.88
C LEU A 60 -0.74 21.51 65.26
N SER A 61 -1.12 20.24 65.32
CA SER A 61 -2.34 19.54 64.83
C SER A 61 -3.68 20.13 65.34
N PRO A 62 -4.86 19.80 64.74
CA PRO A 62 -5.47 18.44 64.74
C PRO A 62 -6.25 18.03 63.45
N VAL A 63 -6.90 16.86 63.29
CA VAL A 63 -6.57 15.42 63.52
C VAL A 63 -7.80 14.53 63.12
N THR A 64 -7.57 13.43 62.35
CA THR A 64 -8.38 12.17 62.18
C THR A 64 -9.82 12.16 61.55
N PRO A 65 -10.41 10.99 61.12
CA PRO A 65 -9.85 9.83 60.36
C PRO A 65 -10.83 9.26 59.23
N PRO A 66 -11.05 7.93 58.93
CA PRO A 66 -10.98 7.42 57.53
C PRO A 66 -12.21 6.51 57.09
N PRO A 67 -12.17 5.64 56.04
CA PRO A 67 -13.37 5.15 55.33
C PRO A 67 -13.85 3.70 55.66
N PRO A 68 -15.00 3.24 55.10
CA PRO A 68 -15.43 1.83 55.12
C PRO A 68 -15.75 1.17 53.74
N ILE A 69 -15.32 -0.09 53.59
CA ILE A 69 -15.72 -1.18 52.65
C ILE A 69 -15.48 -2.48 53.49
N PRO A 70 -16.27 -3.61 53.52
CA PRO A 70 -16.91 -4.29 52.37
C PRO A 70 -18.23 -5.11 52.60
N SER A 71 -18.82 -5.63 51.51
CA SER A 71 -19.41 -6.99 51.35
C SER A 71 -20.09 -7.09 49.96
N SER A 72 -20.00 -8.12 49.11
CA SER A 72 -19.84 -9.60 49.20
C SER A 72 -21.16 -10.40 49.27
N VAL A 73 -21.65 -10.82 48.09
CA VAL A 73 -22.74 -11.82 47.91
C VAL A 73 -22.33 -12.82 46.81
N LYS A 74 -22.85 -14.05 46.86
CA LYS A 74 -22.37 -15.21 46.09
C LYS A 74 -23.32 -15.66 44.98
N VAL A 75 -22.70 -16.30 43.97
CA VAL A 75 -23.16 -17.46 43.18
C VAL A 75 -24.47 -18.13 43.64
N ASN A 76 -25.34 -18.46 42.67
CA ASN A 76 -26.33 -19.52 42.81
C ASN A 76 -26.37 -20.41 41.54
N LYS A 77 -26.78 -21.68 41.64
CA LYS A 77 -26.51 -22.70 40.59
C LYS A 77 -27.53 -23.86 40.57
N ILE A 78 -27.95 -24.28 39.36
CA ILE A 78 -28.73 -25.51 39.02
C ILE A 78 -30.16 -25.57 39.65
N PRO A 79 -31.18 -26.31 39.10
CA PRO A 79 -31.18 -27.72 38.64
C PRO A 79 -31.39 -27.88 37.12
N LYS A 80 -30.82 -28.84 36.38
CA LYS A 80 -30.78 -30.32 36.49
C LYS A 80 -32.14 -31.00 36.34
N ASN A 81 -32.30 -31.75 35.24
CA ASN A 81 -33.22 -32.89 35.18
C ASN A 81 -32.55 -34.06 34.44
N ARG A 82 -32.90 -35.31 34.76
CA ARG A 82 -32.20 -36.53 34.29
C ARG A 82 -33.19 -37.66 34.07
N ARG A 83 -33.09 -38.37 32.95
CA ARG A 83 -33.66 -39.72 32.77
C ARG A 83 -32.66 -40.64 32.08
N THR A 84 -32.80 -41.93 32.35
CA THR A 84 -31.96 -43.04 31.89
C THR A 84 -32.78 -44.33 31.93
N ILE A 85 -32.67 -45.18 30.92
CA ILE A 85 -32.87 -46.65 30.93
C ILE A 85 -32.37 -47.18 29.56
N ALA A 86 -32.02 -48.46 29.46
CA ALA A 86 -31.21 -49.01 28.36
C ALA A 86 -31.94 -50.18 27.59
N PRO A 87 -31.30 -51.30 27.18
CA PRO A 87 -30.89 -51.46 25.78
C PRO A 87 -31.39 -52.76 25.09
N GLY A 88 -31.16 -52.88 23.76
CA GLY A 88 -31.49 -54.09 23.00
C GLY A 88 -30.66 -54.32 21.72
N ARG A 89 -30.00 -55.48 21.69
CA ARG A 89 -29.53 -56.35 20.58
C ARG A 89 -30.30 -56.29 19.25
N SER A 90 -29.78 -56.69 18.08
CA SER A 90 -28.44 -57.16 17.62
C SER A 90 -28.43 -57.21 16.05
N GLU A 91 -27.63 -57.93 15.23
CA GLU A 91 -26.65 -59.04 15.35
C GLU A 91 -25.67 -59.06 14.14
N ILE A 92 -24.78 -60.07 14.01
CA ILE A 92 -23.76 -60.21 12.94
C ILE A 92 -23.63 -61.68 12.49
N PRO A 93 -23.46 -61.95 11.18
CA PRO A 93 -22.34 -62.81 10.69
C PRO A 93 -21.63 -62.14 9.48
N SER A 94 -20.30 -62.14 9.26
CA SER A 94 -19.24 -63.16 9.33
C SER A 94 -19.38 -64.27 8.26
N ARG A 95 -18.35 -64.71 7.49
CA ARG A 95 -16.89 -64.50 7.61
C ARG A 95 -16.12 -64.94 6.31
N ASP A 96 -14.80 -64.73 6.32
CA ASP A 96 -13.73 -65.52 5.66
C ASP A 96 -13.37 -65.40 4.14
N ASN A 97 -12.23 -64.73 3.90
CA ASN A 97 -10.99 -65.26 3.27
C ASN A 97 -11.00 -65.96 1.89
N ARG A 98 -10.26 -65.38 0.91
CA ARG A 98 -8.93 -65.90 0.52
C ARG A 98 -8.08 -64.96 -0.37
N VAL A 99 -6.79 -65.29 -0.46
CA VAL A 99 -5.74 -64.58 -1.22
C VAL A 99 -5.59 -65.13 -2.64
N GLY A 100 -5.32 -64.26 -3.62
CA GLY A 100 -4.82 -64.61 -4.95
C GLY A 100 -4.20 -63.38 -5.62
N GLY A 101 -2.92 -63.44 -5.98
CA GLY A 101 -2.15 -62.31 -6.50
C GLY A 101 -1.89 -62.37 -8.01
N GLY A 102 -1.69 -61.19 -8.62
CA GLY A 102 -1.28 -61.03 -10.02
C GLY A 102 -1.44 -59.59 -10.47
N GLY A 103 -0.35 -58.87 -10.71
CA GLY A 103 -0.40 -57.53 -11.33
C GLY A 103 -0.27 -57.60 -12.86
N LEU A 104 -0.33 -56.45 -13.54
CA LEU A 104 0.74 -55.96 -14.44
C LEU A 104 0.34 -54.71 -15.27
N LYS A 105 1.09 -53.61 -15.09
CA LYS A 105 1.35 -52.47 -16.01
C LYS A 105 0.22 -51.53 -16.48
N GLU A 106 0.61 -50.26 -16.50
CA GLU A 106 0.01 -49.15 -17.26
C GLU A 106 -0.01 -49.43 -18.78
N ARG A 107 -0.83 -48.67 -19.53
CA ARG A 107 -0.42 -48.22 -20.87
C ARG A 107 -1.09 -46.92 -21.30
N LYS A 108 -0.28 -45.97 -21.76
CA LYS A 108 -0.71 -44.75 -22.47
C LYS A 108 -1.21 -45.13 -23.87
N TRP A 109 -2.19 -44.41 -24.38
CA TRP A 109 -2.63 -44.52 -25.77
C TRP A 109 -2.01 -43.41 -26.63
N LEU A 110 -1.36 -43.81 -27.71
CA LEU A 110 -0.92 -42.96 -28.81
C LEU A 110 -1.85 -43.15 -30.00
N LEU A 111 -2.06 -42.09 -30.77
CA LEU A 111 -2.68 -42.17 -32.09
C LEU A 111 -1.77 -42.95 -33.06
N PRO A 112 -2.35 -43.58 -34.08
CA PRO A 112 -1.91 -43.23 -35.43
C PRO A 112 -3.04 -43.02 -36.45
N LEU A 113 -2.68 -42.39 -37.57
CA LEU A 113 -3.56 -42.06 -38.69
C LEU A 113 -4.06 -43.31 -39.44
N LEU A 114 -5.24 -43.17 -40.06
CA LEU A 114 -5.58 -43.82 -41.32
C LEU A 114 -6.56 -42.94 -42.13
N LYS A 115 -6.22 -42.70 -43.40
CA LYS A 115 -7.06 -42.10 -44.45
C LYS A 115 -6.94 -43.01 -45.68
N TRP A 116 -7.88 -42.88 -46.63
CA TRP A 116 -8.01 -43.68 -47.87
C TRP A 116 -8.38 -45.15 -47.57
N ASN A 117 -9.35 -45.80 -48.22
CA ASN A 117 -10.24 -45.38 -49.31
C ASN A 117 -11.65 -45.99 -49.14
N CYS A 118 -12.69 -45.19 -49.38
CA CYS A 118 -14.01 -45.72 -49.76
C CYS A 118 -14.71 -44.68 -50.64
N VAL A 119 -14.44 -44.75 -51.95
CA VAL A 119 -15.16 -44.01 -53.00
C VAL A 119 -15.87 -45.03 -53.87
N LEU A 120 -17.04 -44.64 -54.42
CA LEU A 120 -17.81 -45.35 -55.45
C LEU A 120 -18.83 -46.42 -54.98
N PHE A 121 -19.85 -46.03 -54.20
CA PHE A 121 -21.25 -46.16 -54.66
C PHE A 121 -22.29 -45.40 -53.79
N CYS A 122 -22.36 -44.07 -53.92
CA CYS A 122 -23.58 -43.32 -53.58
C CYS A 122 -23.62 -41.98 -54.31
N SER A 123 -24.29 -41.93 -55.47
CA SER A 123 -24.47 -40.68 -56.22
C SER A 123 -25.77 -39.99 -55.81
N LEU A 124 -25.73 -38.67 -55.68
CA LEU A 124 -26.90 -37.77 -55.71
C LEU A 124 -28.02 -38.00 -54.69
N THR A 125 -27.73 -37.82 -53.40
CA THR A 125 -28.71 -37.16 -52.49
C THR A 125 -28.09 -36.00 -51.72
N ALA A 126 -27.90 -34.87 -52.41
CA ALA A 126 -27.72 -33.59 -51.74
C ALA A 126 -29.02 -33.21 -51.01
N ARG A 127 -29.18 -33.69 -49.76
CA ARG A 127 -30.30 -33.31 -48.88
C ARG A 127 -30.35 -31.79 -48.81
N ARG A 128 -31.42 -31.18 -49.33
CA ARG A 128 -31.68 -29.75 -49.19
C ARG A 128 -31.81 -29.44 -47.69
N LYS A 129 -30.75 -28.89 -47.09
CA LYS A 129 -30.80 -28.37 -45.70
C LYS A 129 -31.98 -27.42 -45.59
N SER A 130 -32.80 -27.60 -44.54
CA SER A 130 -33.87 -26.65 -44.21
C SER A 130 -33.29 -25.26 -44.02
N ASN A 131 -34.04 -24.19 -44.31
CA ASN A 131 -33.54 -22.83 -44.14
C ASN A 131 -33.15 -22.56 -42.68
N CYS A 132 -33.90 -23.06 -41.69
CA CYS A 132 -33.50 -23.00 -40.27
C CYS A 132 -32.11 -23.63 -40.02
N VAL A 133 -31.84 -24.80 -40.61
CA VAL A 133 -30.54 -25.48 -40.47
C VAL A 133 -29.42 -24.67 -41.12
N LYS A 134 -29.69 -23.97 -42.23
CA LYS A 134 -28.72 -23.05 -42.85
C LYS A 134 -28.48 -21.79 -42.02
N GLU A 135 -29.51 -21.23 -41.38
CA GLU A 135 -29.32 -20.04 -40.52
C GLU A 135 -28.59 -20.39 -39.22
N VAL A 136 -28.84 -21.57 -38.62
CA VAL A 136 -28.03 -22.09 -37.50
C VAL A 136 -26.59 -22.34 -37.93
N GLU A 137 -26.36 -22.92 -39.12
CA GLU A 137 -25.02 -23.14 -39.69
C GLU A 137 -24.29 -21.81 -39.98
N LYS A 138 -24.97 -20.80 -40.54
CA LYS A 138 -24.46 -19.43 -40.67
C LYS A 138 -24.17 -18.78 -39.31
N LEU A 139 -25.00 -19.01 -38.30
CA LEU A 139 -24.78 -18.47 -36.95
C LEU A 139 -23.54 -19.09 -36.32
N GLN A 140 -23.33 -20.39 -36.53
CA GLN A 140 -22.11 -21.09 -36.14
C GLN A 140 -20.90 -20.58 -36.93
N GLU A 141 -20.98 -20.41 -38.25
CA GLU A 141 -19.92 -19.77 -39.04
C GLU A 141 -19.65 -18.33 -38.58
N LYS A 142 -20.66 -17.53 -38.22
CA LYS A 142 -20.52 -16.15 -37.68
C LYS A 142 -19.85 -16.16 -36.30
N ARG A 143 -20.14 -17.16 -35.45
CA ARG A 143 -19.48 -17.39 -34.14
C ARG A 143 -18.03 -17.86 -34.30
N GLU A 144 -17.78 -18.86 -35.15
CA GLU A 144 -16.44 -19.39 -35.43
C GLU A 144 -15.55 -18.38 -36.14
N ARG A 145 -16.07 -17.61 -37.11
CA ARG A 145 -15.34 -16.53 -37.77
C ARG A 145 -15.01 -15.38 -36.82
N ARG A 146 -15.90 -15.05 -35.85
CA ARG A 146 -15.57 -14.11 -34.77
C ARG A 146 -14.45 -14.65 -33.85
N ARG A 147 -14.49 -15.93 -33.48
CA ARG A 147 -13.40 -16.58 -32.72
C ARG A 147 -12.08 -16.56 -33.50
N LEU A 148 -12.12 -16.90 -34.80
CA LEU A 148 -10.95 -16.88 -35.67
C LEU A 148 -10.39 -15.47 -35.86
N GLN A 149 -11.25 -14.44 -35.99
CA GLN A 149 -10.81 -13.03 -36.06
C GLN A 149 -10.22 -12.53 -34.73
N GLN A 150 -10.77 -12.92 -33.58
CA GLN A 150 -10.15 -12.62 -32.28
C GLN A 150 -8.82 -13.37 -32.10
N GLN A 151 -8.71 -14.60 -32.62
CA GLN A 151 -7.47 -15.37 -32.62
C GLN A 151 -6.42 -14.75 -33.55
N GLU A 152 -6.76 -14.42 -34.81
CA GLU A 152 -5.88 -13.69 -35.74
C GLU A 152 -5.43 -12.34 -35.17
N LEU A 153 -6.31 -11.62 -34.46
CA LEU A 153 -5.96 -10.36 -33.81
C LEU A 153 -4.99 -10.57 -32.64
N ARG A 154 -5.17 -11.63 -31.84
CA ARG A 154 -4.22 -12.03 -30.80
C ARG A 154 -2.89 -12.50 -31.40
N GLU A 155 -2.90 -13.26 -32.48
CA GLU A 155 -1.71 -13.77 -33.16
C GLU A 155 -0.93 -12.65 -33.87
N LYS A 156 -1.60 -11.67 -34.48
CA LYS A 156 -0.96 -10.45 -35.00
C LYS A 156 -0.34 -9.61 -33.88
N ARG A 157 -1.09 -9.34 -32.80
CA ARG A 157 -0.54 -8.67 -31.61
C ARG A 157 0.64 -9.43 -30.99
N ALA A 158 0.63 -10.76 -31.03
CA ALA A 158 1.76 -11.59 -30.57
C ALA A 158 2.97 -11.55 -31.52
N GLN A 159 2.76 -11.35 -32.83
CA GLN A 159 3.84 -11.09 -33.80
C GLN A 159 4.41 -9.67 -33.69
N GLU A 160 3.64 -8.72 -33.14
CA GLU A 160 4.08 -7.36 -32.80
C GLU A 160 4.85 -7.26 -31.47
N ILE A 161 4.98 -8.36 -30.70
CA ILE A 161 5.76 -8.38 -29.45
C ILE A 161 7.27 -8.32 -29.77
N ASP A 162 7.92 -7.22 -29.37
CA ASP A 162 9.39 -7.12 -29.40
C ASP A 162 10.00 -8.01 -28.30
N THR A 163 10.34 -9.25 -28.69
CA THR A 163 10.99 -10.24 -27.82
C THR A 163 12.40 -9.83 -27.35
N THR A 164 12.96 -8.72 -27.85
CA THR A 164 14.21 -8.15 -27.32
C THR A 164 14.00 -7.26 -26.09
N ILE A 165 12.76 -6.92 -25.75
CA ILE A 165 12.40 -6.13 -24.56
C ILE A 165 11.85 -7.05 -23.47
N PRO A 166 12.55 -7.23 -22.34
CA PRO A 166 11.98 -7.96 -21.21
C PRO A 166 10.74 -7.20 -20.71
N ASN A 167 9.70 -7.95 -20.32
CA ASN A 167 8.45 -7.41 -19.80
C ASN A 167 7.65 -6.52 -20.81
N TYR A 168 7.83 -6.72 -22.12
CA TYR A 168 7.10 -5.99 -23.19
C TYR A 168 5.58 -5.92 -22.95
N GLU A 169 4.95 -7.03 -22.53
CA GLU A 169 3.51 -7.10 -22.25
C GLU A 169 3.10 -6.10 -21.16
N ILE A 170 3.87 -6.03 -20.07
CA ILE A 170 3.64 -5.13 -18.94
C ILE A 170 3.85 -3.67 -19.38
N LEU A 171 4.90 -3.41 -20.16
CA LEU A 171 5.15 -2.11 -20.77
C LEU A 171 3.98 -1.66 -21.67
N GLN A 172 3.37 -2.58 -22.43
CA GLN A 172 2.24 -2.24 -23.29
C GLN A 172 0.96 -1.99 -22.48
N MET A 173 0.67 -2.80 -21.45
CA MET A 173 -0.44 -2.52 -20.51
C MET A 173 -0.31 -1.13 -19.86
N ILE A 174 0.91 -0.74 -19.46
CA ILE A 174 1.18 0.59 -18.88
C ILE A 174 0.99 1.71 -19.92
N ARG A 175 1.38 1.50 -21.18
CA ARG A 175 1.17 2.46 -22.27
C ARG A 175 -0.32 2.65 -22.58
N ASP A 176 -1.06 1.54 -22.72
CA ASP A 176 -2.48 1.56 -23.04
C ASP A 176 -3.27 2.26 -21.90
N PHE A 177 -2.92 2.00 -20.64
CA PHE A 177 -3.49 2.71 -19.49
C PHE A 177 -3.12 4.21 -19.51
N ARG A 178 -1.85 4.56 -19.71
CA ARG A 178 -1.40 5.98 -19.79
C ARG A 178 -2.07 6.75 -20.93
N ALA A 179 -2.43 6.09 -22.02
CA ALA A 179 -3.14 6.72 -23.15
C ALA A 179 -4.60 7.09 -22.84
N SER A 180 -5.19 6.58 -21.75
CA SER A 180 -6.55 6.90 -21.30
C SER A 180 -6.63 8.00 -20.23
N LEU A 181 -5.50 8.46 -19.70
CA LEU A 181 -5.44 9.45 -18.62
C LEU A 181 -5.48 10.89 -19.15
N ASP A 182 -6.24 11.75 -18.46
CA ASP A 182 -6.14 13.21 -18.62
C ASP A 182 -5.03 13.77 -17.71
N TYR A 183 -4.08 14.49 -18.31
CA TYR A 183 -2.87 14.99 -17.65
C TYR A 183 -2.99 16.46 -17.27
N ARG A 184 -3.05 16.73 -15.97
CA ARG A 184 -3.13 18.07 -15.36
C ARG A 184 -2.00 18.28 -14.31
N PRO A 185 -0.72 18.29 -14.74
CA PRO A 185 0.43 18.37 -13.86
C PRO A 185 0.49 19.70 -13.08
N LEU A 186 1.19 19.70 -11.94
CA LEU A 186 1.36 20.87 -11.08
C LEU A 186 2.11 22.01 -11.80
N THR A 187 1.54 23.20 -11.79
CA THR A 187 2.09 24.38 -12.46
C THR A 187 2.69 25.39 -11.48
N THR A 188 3.49 26.35 -11.95
CA THR A 188 3.90 27.51 -11.13
C THR A 188 2.71 28.40 -10.75
N THR A 189 1.62 28.36 -11.52
CA THR A 189 0.41 29.16 -11.34
C THR A 189 -0.57 28.60 -10.31
N ASP A 190 -0.39 27.36 -9.86
CA ASP A 190 -1.20 26.79 -8.78
C ASP A 190 -1.05 27.56 -7.47
N LEU A 191 -2.17 27.71 -6.75
CA LEU A 191 -2.21 28.28 -5.42
C LEU A 191 -1.51 27.34 -4.42
N ILE A 192 -0.89 27.94 -3.40
CA ILE A 192 -0.28 27.20 -2.29
C ILE A 192 -1.30 27.16 -1.14
N GLU A 193 -1.73 25.97 -0.79
CA GLU A 193 -2.60 25.72 0.37
C GLU A 193 -1.80 25.63 1.68
N GLU A 194 -2.34 26.19 2.77
CA GLU A 194 -1.71 26.22 4.08
C GLU A 194 -2.15 25.02 4.95
N HIS A 195 -1.33 23.96 4.96
CA HIS A 195 -1.56 22.77 5.78
C HIS A 195 -0.54 22.68 6.94
N ARG A 196 -1.03 22.47 8.17
CA ARG A 196 -0.18 22.37 9.39
C ARG A 196 0.90 21.30 9.27
N ILE A 197 0.56 20.19 8.63
CA ILE A 197 1.47 19.15 8.14
C ILE A 197 1.14 19.02 6.66
N CYS A 198 2.15 19.11 5.80
CA CYS A 198 2.01 19.06 4.35
C CYS A 198 2.88 17.89 3.85
N VAL A 199 2.26 16.89 3.23
CA VAL A 199 2.87 15.64 2.77
C VAL A 199 2.84 15.60 1.25
N CYS A 200 4.03 15.61 0.66
CA CYS A 200 4.22 15.66 -0.79
C CYS A 200 5.00 14.44 -1.28
N VAL A 201 4.77 14.03 -2.52
CA VAL A 201 5.53 12.96 -3.20
C VAL A 201 6.30 13.53 -4.38
N ARG A 202 7.52 13.03 -4.61
CA ARG A 202 8.33 13.34 -5.79
C ARG A 202 8.80 12.08 -6.50
N LYS A 203 8.35 11.88 -7.73
CA LYS A 203 8.96 10.96 -8.69
C LYS A 203 10.30 11.53 -9.18
N ARG A 204 11.34 10.71 -9.30
CA ARG A 204 12.54 11.05 -10.10
C ARG A 204 12.48 10.36 -11.48
N PRO A 205 13.19 10.85 -12.49
CA PRO A 205 13.35 10.10 -13.75
C PRO A 205 14.12 8.79 -13.56
N LEU A 206 13.94 7.86 -14.50
CA LEU A 206 14.79 6.66 -14.63
C LEU A 206 16.24 7.08 -14.87
N ASN A 207 17.17 6.45 -14.16
CA ASN A 207 18.59 6.76 -14.26
C ASN A 207 19.27 5.92 -15.35
N LYS A 208 20.49 6.31 -15.76
CA LYS A 208 21.21 5.66 -16.87
C LYS A 208 21.41 4.14 -16.68
N LYS A 209 21.52 3.63 -15.45
CA LYS A 209 21.63 2.18 -15.19
C LYS A 209 20.31 1.46 -15.40
N GLU A 210 19.21 2.01 -14.88
CA GLU A 210 17.84 1.49 -15.06
C GLU A 210 17.48 1.44 -16.55
N LEU A 211 17.76 2.52 -17.29
CA LEU A 211 17.59 2.56 -18.75
C LEU A 211 18.47 1.54 -19.49
N THR A 212 19.69 1.26 -19.00
CA THR A 212 20.60 0.26 -19.61
C THR A 212 20.07 -1.17 -19.44
N VAL A 213 19.43 -1.48 -18.30
CA VAL A 213 18.83 -2.81 -18.06
C VAL A 213 17.38 -2.93 -18.58
N LYS A 214 16.86 -1.91 -19.28
CA LYS A 214 15.46 -1.80 -19.74
C LYS A 214 14.44 -1.95 -18.59
N ASP A 215 14.73 -1.36 -17.42
CA ASP A 215 13.75 -1.29 -16.31
C ASP A 215 12.54 -0.43 -16.72
N LEU A 216 11.34 -0.79 -16.25
CA LEU A 216 10.10 -0.13 -16.65
C LEU A 216 9.73 0.98 -15.65
N ASP A 217 9.24 2.11 -16.16
CA ASP A 217 8.62 3.15 -15.35
C ASP A 217 7.18 2.76 -14.97
N VAL A 218 6.97 2.35 -13.72
CA VAL A 218 5.67 1.92 -13.19
C VAL A 218 4.91 3.01 -12.44
N ILE A 219 5.41 4.26 -12.44
CA ILE A 219 4.86 5.37 -11.65
C ILE A 219 4.31 6.48 -12.54
N THR A 220 3.02 6.76 -12.42
CA THR A 220 2.35 7.83 -13.17
C THR A 220 1.77 8.88 -12.22
N ILE A 221 1.97 10.15 -12.55
CA ILE A 221 1.42 11.29 -11.80
C ILE A 221 0.55 12.08 -12.80
N PRO A 222 -0.77 11.80 -12.87
CA PRO A 222 -1.65 12.44 -13.85
C PRO A 222 -2.07 13.85 -13.42
N SER A 223 -2.21 14.10 -12.11
CA SER A 223 -2.59 15.40 -11.56
C SER A 223 -1.55 15.91 -10.55
N LYS A 224 -1.72 17.17 -10.13
CA LYS A 224 -0.91 17.79 -9.08
C LYS A 224 -1.01 17.16 -7.68
N ASP A 225 -1.94 16.23 -7.45
CA ASP A 225 -2.24 15.64 -6.13
C ASP A 225 -2.27 14.10 -6.14
N VAL A 226 -2.36 13.46 -7.31
CA VAL A 226 -2.54 12.01 -7.46
C VAL A 226 -1.22 11.33 -7.87
N VAL A 227 -0.92 10.21 -7.21
CA VAL A 227 0.18 9.30 -7.57
C VAL A 227 -0.41 7.91 -7.84
N MET A 228 -0.17 7.37 -9.04
CA MET A 228 -0.57 6.03 -9.44
C MET A 228 0.65 5.10 -9.53
N VAL A 229 0.50 3.89 -9.00
CA VAL A 229 1.48 2.79 -9.07
C VAL A 229 0.88 1.65 -9.86
N HIS A 230 1.52 1.27 -10.95
CA HIS A 230 1.14 0.13 -11.79
C HIS A 230 1.84 -1.12 -11.26
N GLU A 231 1.35 -1.72 -10.18
CA GLU A 231 1.98 -2.91 -9.59
C GLU A 231 1.79 -4.13 -10.52
N PRO A 232 2.84 -4.69 -11.15
CA PRO A 232 2.67 -5.80 -12.08
C PRO A 232 2.51 -7.10 -11.30
N LYS A 233 1.35 -7.74 -11.44
CA LYS A 233 1.00 -8.98 -10.74
C LYS A 233 0.72 -10.11 -11.71
N GLN A 234 0.71 -11.32 -11.16
CA GLN A 234 0.44 -12.55 -11.91
C GLN A 234 -0.60 -13.38 -11.15
N LYS A 235 -1.63 -13.83 -11.86
CA LYS A 235 -2.68 -14.71 -11.34
C LYS A 235 -2.18 -16.17 -11.29
N VAL A 236 -2.93 -17.04 -10.60
CA VAL A 236 -2.61 -18.47 -10.43
C VAL A 236 -2.59 -19.23 -11.75
N ASP A 237 -3.39 -18.80 -12.74
CA ASP A 237 -3.40 -19.30 -14.12
C ASP A 237 -2.20 -18.81 -14.98
N LEU A 238 -1.23 -18.13 -14.35
CA LEU A 238 -0.09 -17.42 -14.94
C LEU A 238 -0.43 -16.15 -15.72
N THR A 239 -1.69 -15.70 -15.76
CA THR A 239 -2.09 -14.46 -16.46
C THR A 239 -1.50 -13.23 -15.76
N ARG A 240 -0.75 -12.42 -16.52
CA ARG A 240 -0.21 -11.11 -16.06
C ARG A 240 -1.29 -10.03 -16.08
N TYR A 241 -1.25 -9.14 -15.10
CA TYR A 241 -2.12 -7.96 -15.01
C TYR A 241 -1.43 -6.82 -14.26
N LEU A 242 -2.00 -5.61 -14.33
CA LEU A 242 -1.60 -4.48 -13.50
C LEU A 242 -2.62 -4.28 -12.38
N GLU A 243 -2.14 -4.09 -11.16
CA GLU A 243 -2.95 -3.57 -10.06
C GLU A 243 -2.61 -2.07 -9.87
N ASN A 244 -3.54 -1.21 -10.27
CA ASN A 244 -3.35 0.24 -10.32
C ASN A 244 -3.70 0.89 -8.97
N GLN A 245 -2.76 0.89 -8.02
CA GLN A 245 -2.94 1.56 -6.73
C GLN A 245 -2.82 3.08 -6.88
N THR A 246 -3.83 3.80 -6.40
CA THR A 246 -3.92 5.26 -6.46
C THR A 246 -3.82 5.87 -5.06
N PHE A 247 -2.96 6.88 -4.89
CA PHE A 247 -2.72 7.60 -3.64
C PHE A 247 -2.92 9.10 -3.84
N ARG A 248 -3.38 9.84 -2.82
CA ARG A 248 -3.58 11.30 -2.89
C ARG A 248 -2.80 12.06 -1.81
N PHE A 249 -1.96 12.97 -2.26
CA PHE A 249 -1.07 13.79 -1.43
C PHE A 249 -1.47 15.26 -1.51
N ASP A 250 -0.72 16.15 -0.86
CA ASP A 250 -0.99 17.59 -0.95
C ASP A 250 -0.37 18.17 -2.23
N TYR A 251 0.83 17.67 -2.59
CA TYR A 251 1.44 17.88 -3.89
C TYR A 251 2.13 16.61 -4.38
N ALA A 252 1.93 16.29 -5.66
CA ALA A 252 2.58 15.21 -6.39
C ALA A 252 3.45 15.83 -7.51
N PHE A 253 4.76 15.63 -7.40
CA PHE A 253 5.76 16.13 -8.34
C PHE A 253 6.22 15.01 -9.27
N ASP A 254 6.12 15.25 -10.58
CA ASP A 254 6.53 14.32 -11.63
C ASP A 254 8.07 14.26 -11.81
N ASP A 255 8.51 13.46 -12.77
CA ASP A 255 9.92 13.33 -13.15
C ASP A 255 10.47 14.49 -13.99
N SER A 256 9.64 15.44 -14.45
CA SER A 256 10.10 16.71 -15.03
C SER A 256 10.34 17.80 -13.97
N THR A 257 9.76 17.67 -12.77
CA THR A 257 9.75 18.71 -11.75
C THR A 257 11.14 19.02 -11.17
N THR A 258 11.55 20.29 -11.26
CA THR A 258 12.83 20.81 -10.75
C THR A 258 12.85 20.99 -9.23
N ASN A 259 14.06 21.08 -8.64
CA ASN A 259 14.21 21.37 -7.20
C ASN A 259 13.54 22.69 -6.77
N GLU A 260 13.51 23.72 -7.62
CA GLU A 260 12.89 25.01 -7.28
C GLU A 260 11.36 24.95 -7.27
N MET A 261 10.76 24.12 -8.14
CA MET A 261 9.32 23.81 -8.07
C MET A 261 8.97 23.04 -6.79
N VAL A 262 9.73 22.00 -6.44
CA VAL A 262 9.54 21.29 -5.16
C VAL A 262 9.68 22.26 -3.99
N TYR A 263 10.74 23.10 -3.98
CA TYR A 263 10.96 24.10 -2.94
C TYR A 263 9.78 25.07 -2.78
N ARG A 264 9.23 25.59 -3.89
CA ARG A 264 8.12 26.54 -3.94
C ARG A 264 6.90 26.08 -3.15
N PHE A 265 6.51 24.81 -3.28
CA PHE A 265 5.30 24.26 -2.66
C PHE A 265 5.55 23.57 -1.30
N THR A 266 6.80 23.22 -0.95
CA THR A 266 7.10 22.44 0.27
C THR A 266 7.76 23.26 1.39
N ALA A 267 8.94 23.81 1.12
CA ALA A 267 9.81 24.41 2.13
C ALA A 267 9.78 25.95 2.13
N ARG A 268 9.35 26.56 1.02
CA ARG A 268 9.27 28.02 0.89
C ARG A 268 8.25 28.70 1.81
N PRO A 269 7.01 28.20 2.00
CA PRO A 269 6.05 28.82 2.91
C PRO A 269 6.56 28.81 4.37
N LEU A 270 7.27 27.73 4.73
CA LEU A 270 7.85 27.52 6.05
C LEU A 270 8.95 28.53 6.43
N VAL A 271 9.47 29.29 5.46
CA VAL A 271 10.41 30.39 5.74
C VAL A 271 9.70 31.51 6.50
N GLU A 272 8.46 31.87 6.14
CA GLU A 272 7.71 32.94 6.83
C GLU A 272 7.44 32.55 8.30
N THR A 273 7.10 31.27 8.54
CA THR A 273 6.87 30.69 9.87
C THR A 273 8.01 30.97 10.87
N ILE A 274 9.28 30.95 10.45
CA ILE A 274 10.42 31.20 11.36
C ILE A 274 10.69 32.70 11.61
N PHE A 275 10.23 33.59 10.74
CA PHE A 275 10.25 35.03 11.00
C PHE A 275 9.14 35.44 11.98
N ASP A 276 8.03 34.71 11.99
CA ASP A 276 6.90 34.95 12.90
C ASP A 276 7.00 34.13 14.22
N ARG A 277 8.24 33.79 14.60
CA ARG A 277 8.68 33.09 15.82
C ARG A 277 8.34 31.60 15.93
N GLY A 278 7.89 30.98 14.85
CA GLY A 278 7.66 29.54 14.82
C GLY A 278 8.94 28.71 14.72
N MET A 279 8.77 27.40 14.89
CA MET A 279 9.75 26.40 14.50
C MET A 279 9.20 25.61 13.30
N ALA A 280 10.01 25.48 12.25
CA ALA A 280 9.67 24.75 11.04
C ALA A 280 10.58 23.53 10.88
N THR A 281 10.01 22.45 10.35
CA THR A 281 10.76 21.26 9.94
C THR A 281 10.31 20.81 8.56
N CYS A 282 11.25 20.35 7.74
CA CYS A 282 11.00 19.68 6.46
C CYS A 282 11.91 18.45 6.33
N PHE A 283 11.32 17.31 6.00
CA PHE A 283 12.00 16.02 5.88
C PHE A 283 11.96 15.51 4.44
N ALA A 284 13.08 15.00 3.93
CA ALA A 284 13.12 14.14 2.75
C ALA A 284 13.24 12.66 3.16
N TYR A 285 12.40 11.80 2.56
CA TYR A 285 12.22 10.39 2.91
C TYR A 285 12.04 9.51 1.67
N GLY A 286 12.18 8.18 1.84
CA GLY A 286 12.10 7.17 0.79
C GLY A 286 13.39 6.37 0.67
N GLN A 287 13.44 5.42 -0.27
CA GLN A 287 14.55 4.46 -0.41
C GLN A 287 15.87 5.14 -0.75
N THR A 288 16.99 4.45 -0.58
CA THR A 288 18.26 4.84 -1.20
C THR A 288 18.13 4.89 -2.72
N GLY A 289 18.75 5.92 -3.31
CA GLY A 289 18.64 6.19 -4.75
C GLY A 289 17.37 6.91 -5.20
N SER A 290 16.35 7.12 -4.36
CA SER A 290 15.10 7.79 -4.75
C SER A 290 15.20 9.29 -5.04
N GLY A 291 16.18 10.00 -4.44
CA GLY A 291 16.42 11.43 -4.69
C GLY A 291 16.43 12.36 -3.47
N LYS A 292 16.32 11.83 -2.23
CA LYS A 292 16.38 12.62 -0.98
C LYS A 292 17.51 13.67 -0.97
N THR A 293 18.78 13.22 -1.04
CA THR A 293 19.96 14.09 -0.97
C THR A 293 20.11 15.01 -2.19
N HIS A 294 19.58 14.63 -3.36
CA HIS A 294 19.52 15.50 -4.54
C HIS A 294 18.51 16.64 -4.35
N THR A 295 17.40 16.36 -3.68
CA THR A 295 16.35 17.35 -3.36
C THR A 295 16.85 18.32 -2.29
N MET A 296 17.46 17.81 -1.21
CA MET A 296 17.93 18.62 -0.10
C MET A 296 19.24 19.36 -0.40
N GLY A 297 20.24 18.65 -0.93
CA GLY A 297 21.61 19.14 -1.13
C GLY A 297 21.98 19.57 -2.55
N GLY A 298 21.13 19.36 -3.57
CA GLY A 298 21.38 19.82 -4.95
C GLY A 298 21.97 18.78 -5.90
N ASP A 299 22.16 19.18 -7.16
CA ASP A 299 22.49 18.31 -8.30
C ASP A 299 23.89 17.69 -8.18
N PHE A 300 24.10 16.48 -8.71
CA PHE A 300 25.41 15.81 -8.73
C PHE A 300 26.06 15.81 -10.12
N SER A 301 27.14 16.56 -10.29
CA SER A 301 28.02 16.50 -11.47
C SER A 301 29.23 15.59 -11.19
N GLY A 302 29.04 14.29 -11.38
CA GLY A 302 30.08 13.27 -11.15
C GLY A 302 30.37 13.08 -9.65
N LYS A 303 31.49 13.64 -9.16
CA LYS A 303 31.83 13.66 -7.72
C LYS A 303 31.50 15.00 -7.04
N ASN A 304 31.26 16.06 -7.79
CA ASN A 304 30.97 17.38 -7.25
C ASN A 304 29.45 17.54 -7.11
N GLN A 305 28.99 18.20 -6.05
CA GLN A 305 27.58 18.51 -5.83
C GLN A 305 27.35 20.02 -5.95
N ASP A 306 26.49 20.42 -6.88
CA ASP A 306 26.03 21.80 -7.05
C ASP A 306 25.03 22.13 -5.95
N CYS A 307 25.57 22.59 -4.82
CA CYS A 307 24.80 22.88 -3.62
C CYS A 307 23.84 24.07 -3.81
N SER A 308 24.02 24.90 -4.85
CA SER A 308 23.21 26.11 -5.09
C SER A 308 21.73 25.83 -5.39
N LYS A 309 21.42 24.62 -5.89
CA LYS A 309 20.06 24.19 -6.25
C LYS A 309 19.40 23.28 -5.21
N GLY A 310 20.07 22.97 -4.11
CA GLY A 310 19.47 22.20 -3.02
C GLY A 310 18.45 23.03 -2.24
N ILE A 311 17.42 22.38 -1.65
CA ILE A 311 16.49 23.06 -0.74
C ILE A 311 17.23 23.79 0.40
N TYR A 312 18.38 23.29 0.87
CA TYR A 312 19.21 24.01 1.85
C TYR A 312 19.60 25.43 1.39
N ALA A 313 20.07 25.56 0.14
CA ALA A 313 20.51 26.85 -0.42
C ALA A 313 19.31 27.73 -0.82
N LEU A 314 18.25 27.15 -1.38
CA LEU A 314 17.03 27.87 -1.76
C LEU A 314 16.33 28.46 -0.52
N ALA A 315 16.27 27.71 0.59
CA ALA A 315 15.76 28.22 1.87
C ALA A 315 16.65 29.35 2.43
N ALA A 316 17.98 29.19 2.42
CA ALA A 316 18.90 30.22 2.88
C ALA A 316 18.80 31.51 2.05
N ARG A 317 18.68 31.39 0.72
CA ARG A 317 18.46 32.50 -0.21
C ARG A 317 17.21 33.30 0.18
N ASP A 318 16.07 32.63 0.31
CA ASP A 318 14.80 33.30 0.62
C ASP A 318 14.80 33.84 2.06
N VAL A 319 15.49 33.23 3.04
CA VAL A 319 15.75 33.82 4.37
C VAL A 319 16.51 35.15 4.27
N PHE A 320 17.61 35.21 3.53
CA PHE A 320 18.38 36.46 3.33
C PHE A 320 17.65 37.51 2.49
N LEU A 321 16.65 37.11 1.70
CA LEU A 321 15.71 38.05 1.05
C LEU A 321 14.66 38.55 2.04
N MET A 322 14.11 37.69 2.91
CA MET A 322 13.11 38.08 3.91
C MET A 322 13.68 39.01 4.99
N LEU A 323 14.93 38.85 5.41
CA LEU A 323 15.63 39.81 6.29
C LEU A 323 15.67 41.23 5.72
N LYS A 324 15.66 41.38 4.39
CA LYS A 324 15.68 42.69 3.70
C LYS A 324 14.29 43.32 3.61
N LYS A 325 13.19 42.58 3.80
CA LYS A 325 11.81 43.14 3.87
C LYS A 325 11.74 44.15 5.04
N PRO A 326 11.14 45.35 4.86
CA PRO A 326 11.05 46.36 5.94
C PRO A 326 10.45 45.85 7.25
N ASN A 327 9.46 44.95 7.16
CA ASN A 327 8.76 44.37 8.30
C ASN A 327 9.68 43.51 9.20
N TYR A 328 10.70 42.88 8.65
CA TYR A 328 11.63 42.02 9.40
C TYR A 328 12.98 42.72 9.67
N LYS A 329 13.40 43.66 8.83
CA LYS A 329 14.61 44.48 9.05
C LYS A 329 14.60 45.18 10.42
N LYS A 330 13.43 45.64 10.89
CA LYS A 330 13.25 46.27 12.22
C LYS A 330 13.41 45.32 13.42
N LEU A 331 13.51 44.00 13.18
CA LEU A 331 13.67 43.02 14.26
C LEU A 331 15.13 42.87 14.70
N ASP A 332 16.11 43.21 13.87
CA ASP A 332 17.54 43.01 14.16
C ASP A 332 17.85 41.53 14.49
N LEU A 333 17.65 40.68 13.46
CA LEU A 333 17.83 39.23 13.55
C LEU A 333 19.20 38.82 12.99
N GLN A 334 19.91 38.02 13.78
CA GLN A 334 21.16 37.36 13.43
C GLN A 334 20.87 35.95 12.93
N VAL A 335 21.54 35.51 11.86
CA VAL A 335 21.37 34.16 11.30
C VAL A 335 22.53 33.27 11.72
N TYR A 336 22.19 32.09 12.22
CA TYR A 336 23.14 31.02 12.54
C TYR A 336 22.77 29.77 11.76
N ALA A 337 23.78 28.97 11.42
CA ALA A 337 23.61 27.67 10.81
C ALA A 337 24.27 26.57 11.64
N THR A 338 23.65 25.39 11.68
CA THR A 338 24.25 24.14 12.19
C THR A 338 24.15 23.06 11.12
N PHE A 339 25.08 22.10 11.13
CA PHE A 339 24.98 20.90 10.30
C PHE A 339 25.55 19.72 11.08
N PHE A 340 24.72 18.70 11.30
CA PHE A 340 25.12 17.47 12.00
C PHE A 340 24.50 16.24 11.35
N GLU A 341 25.05 15.07 11.64
CA GLU A 341 24.45 13.79 11.27
C GLU A 341 24.10 12.95 12.49
N ILE A 342 23.04 12.16 12.35
CA ILE A 342 22.63 11.10 13.28
C ILE A 342 22.96 9.77 12.62
N TYR A 343 23.82 8.97 13.26
CA TYR A 343 24.36 7.73 12.73
C TYR A 343 24.53 6.71 13.85
N SER A 344 23.92 5.51 13.72
CA SER A 344 23.97 4.44 14.73
C SER A 344 23.65 4.95 16.16
N GLY A 345 22.54 5.68 16.29
CA GLY A 345 22.05 6.27 17.55
C GLY A 345 22.91 7.39 18.14
N LYS A 346 23.96 7.85 17.44
CA LYS A 346 24.92 8.86 17.91
C LYS A 346 24.88 10.10 17.01
N VAL A 347 25.13 11.27 17.58
CA VAL A 347 25.13 12.56 16.87
C VAL A 347 26.56 13.04 16.65
N PHE A 348 26.86 13.52 15.44
CA PHE A 348 28.19 14.00 15.05
C PHE A 348 28.10 15.36 14.32
N ASP A 349 28.87 16.34 14.78
CA ASP A 349 28.91 17.69 14.22
C ASP A 349 29.70 17.73 12.90
N LEU A 350 29.03 18.01 11.78
CA LEU A 350 29.66 18.07 10.46
C LEU A 350 30.44 19.38 10.24
N LEU A 351 30.14 20.45 10.98
CA LEU A 351 30.88 21.73 10.99
C LEU A 351 32.05 21.73 11.99
N ASN A 352 32.23 20.62 12.71
CA ASN A 352 33.31 20.37 13.65
C ASN A 352 33.94 18.97 13.46
N ARG A 353 34.19 18.58 12.19
CA ARG A 353 34.98 17.39 11.80
C ARG A 353 34.46 16.05 12.35
N LYS A 354 33.13 15.85 12.40
CA LYS A 354 32.45 14.71 13.04
C LYS A 354 32.73 14.57 14.55
N ALA A 355 32.88 15.69 15.28
CA ALA A 355 32.92 15.64 16.74
C ALA A 355 31.64 15.00 17.30
N LYS A 356 31.78 13.93 18.10
CA LYS A 356 30.65 13.24 18.73
C LYS A 356 30.00 14.16 19.78
N LEU A 357 28.71 14.42 19.64
CA LEU A 357 27.94 15.26 20.55
C LEU A 357 27.17 14.41 21.59
N ARG A 358 26.74 15.05 22.68
CA ARG A 358 25.80 14.46 23.65
C ARG A 358 24.40 15.01 23.40
N VAL A 359 23.40 14.15 23.42
CA VAL A 359 21.99 14.54 23.43
C VAL A 359 21.48 14.35 24.85
N LEU A 360 20.97 15.42 25.46
CA LEU A 360 20.38 15.43 26.80
C LEU A 360 18.97 16.02 26.72
N GLU A 361 18.19 15.84 27.78
CA GLU A 361 16.86 16.42 27.96
C GLU A 361 16.88 17.25 29.25
N ASP A 362 16.43 18.49 29.20
CA ASP A 362 16.38 19.37 30.37
C ASP A 362 15.11 19.18 31.21
N GLY A 363 15.05 19.82 32.38
CA GLY A 363 13.90 19.75 33.29
C GLY A 363 12.58 20.29 32.71
N LYS A 364 12.59 20.84 31.48
CA LYS A 364 11.42 21.34 30.75
C LYS A 364 11.09 20.46 29.53
N GLN A 365 11.63 19.24 29.49
CA GLN A 365 11.47 18.26 28.42
C GLN A 365 11.99 18.76 27.06
N GLN A 366 12.94 19.71 27.05
CA GLN A 366 13.56 20.17 25.81
C GLN A 366 14.86 19.41 25.54
N VAL A 367 14.96 18.82 24.35
CA VAL A 367 16.13 18.07 23.92
C VAL A 367 17.24 19.02 23.48
N GLN A 368 18.36 19.00 24.20
CA GLN A 368 19.54 19.82 23.99
C GLN A 368 20.67 18.99 23.36
N VAL A 369 21.28 19.48 22.27
CA VAL A 369 22.43 18.84 21.62
C VAL A 369 23.72 19.52 22.08
N VAL A 370 24.28 19.04 23.19
CA VAL A 370 25.40 19.66 23.88
C VAL A 370 26.69 19.55 23.06
N GLY A 371 27.28 20.71 22.76
CA GLY A 371 28.52 20.87 22.01
C GLY A 371 28.36 21.26 20.53
N LEU A 372 27.13 21.28 20.01
CA LEU A 372 26.82 21.63 18.61
C LEU A 372 27.32 23.05 18.26
N GLN A 373 28.06 23.19 17.16
CA GLN A 373 28.59 24.47 16.70
C GLN A 373 27.54 25.26 15.88
N GLU A 374 26.99 26.32 16.47
CA GLU A 374 26.30 27.37 15.72
C GLU A 374 27.33 28.31 15.04
N ARG A 375 27.28 28.38 13.71
CA ARG A 375 28.10 29.29 12.90
C ARG A 375 27.25 30.48 12.46
N GLU A 376 27.66 31.71 12.81
CA GLU A 376 27.01 32.92 12.28
C GLU A 376 27.24 33.00 10.76
N VAL A 377 26.20 33.36 10.00
CA VAL A 377 26.25 33.48 8.53
C VAL A 377 25.61 34.79 8.09
N ARG A 378 26.24 35.50 7.13
CA ARG A 378 25.82 36.86 6.74
C ARG A 378 25.32 36.97 5.31
N CYS A 379 25.58 35.97 4.48
CA CYS A 379 25.02 35.84 3.14
C CYS A 379 24.83 34.37 2.72
N THR A 380 24.15 34.14 1.60
CA THR A 380 23.87 32.80 1.04
C THR A 380 25.16 32.03 0.76
N GLU A 381 26.21 32.73 0.35
CA GLU A 381 27.52 32.18 0.00
C GLU A 381 28.24 31.62 1.23
N ASP A 382 28.00 32.16 2.44
CA ASP A 382 28.51 31.57 3.68
C ASP A 382 27.81 30.24 3.99
N VAL A 383 26.50 30.18 3.79
CA VAL A 383 25.72 28.95 3.96
C VAL A 383 26.17 27.87 2.97
N LEU A 384 26.43 28.22 1.71
CA LEU A 384 26.96 27.27 0.70
C LEU A 384 28.28 26.64 1.15
N LYS A 385 29.24 27.44 1.66
CA LYS A 385 30.52 26.93 2.20
C LYS A 385 30.31 25.94 3.36
N LEU A 386 29.33 26.19 4.23
CA LEU A 386 29.01 25.28 5.34
C LEU A 386 28.34 23.98 4.86
N ILE A 387 27.49 24.04 3.83
CA ILE A 387 26.88 22.86 3.21
C ILE A 387 27.96 22.01 2.52
N GLU A 388 28.85 22.63 1.73
CA GLU A 388 29.98 21.95 1.07
C GLU A 388 30.92 21.30 2.11
N MET A 389 31.29 22.04 3.16
CA MET A 389 32.09 21.52 4.27
C MET A 389 31.42 20.29 4.90
N GLY A 390 30.14 20.41 5.31
CA GLY A 390 29.43 19.32 5.98
C GLY A 390 29.21 18.10 5.09
N ASN A 391 28.92 18.29 3.80
CA ASN A 391 28.81 17.22 2.81
C ASN A 391 30.16 16.51 2.58
N SER A 392 31.27 17.27 2.52
CA SER A 392 32.62 16.69 2.42
C SER A 392 32.96 15.84 3.64
N CYS A 393 32.65 16.30 4.85
CA CYS A 393 32.82 15.53 6.08
C CYS A 393 31.90 14.30 6.12
N ARG A 394 30.62 14.42 5.74
CA ARG A 394 29.66 13.30 5.68
C ARG A 394 30.21 12.17 4.80
N THR A 395 30.85 12.49 3.67
CA THR A 395 31.29 11.53 2.65
C THR A 395 32.49 10.64 3.07
N SER A 396 33.28 11.02 4.06
CA SER A 396 34.62 10.44 4.35
C SER A 396 34.70 8.98 4.82
N GLY A 397 33.61 8.20 4.79
CA GLY A 397 33.49 6.89 5.45
C GLY A 397 34.21 5.71 4.77
N GLN A 398 33.83 5.38 3.52
CA GLN A 398 34.53 4.42 2.63
C GLN A 398 33.87 4.36 1.23
N THR A 399 34.34 3.46 0.35
CA THR A 399 34.18 3.56 -1.11
C THR A 399 32.80 3.17 -1.67
N SER A 400 31.86 4.11 -1.69
CA SER A 400 31.07 4.46 -2.91
C SER A 400 30.16 5.66 -2.67
N ALA A 401 29.90 6.46 -3.72
CA ALA A 401 29.15 7.73 -3.61
C ALA A 401 27.71 7.60 -3.11
N ASN A 402 27.13 6.39 -3.15
CA ASN A 402 25.75 6.12 -2.74
C ASN A 402 25.65 5.49 -1.33
N ALA A 403 26.76 5.24 -0.64
CA ALA A 403 26.78 4.35 0.53
C ALA A 403 26.76 5.02 1.91
N HIS A 404 26.94 6.35 2.01
CA HIS A 404 26.95 7.06 3.30
C HIS A 404 25.69 7.91 3.55
N SER A 405 25.17 8.62 2.55
CA SER A 405 23.91 9.36 2.70
C SER A 405 22.69 8.46 2.89
N SER A 406 22.81 7.19 2.51
CA SER A 406 21.83 6.13 2.78
C SER A 406 21.76 5.71 4.25
N ARG A 407 22.77 6.01 5.08
CA ARG A 407 22.92 5.42 6.43
C ARG A 407 22.99 6.42 7.59
N SER A 408 23.22 7.70 7.31
CA SER A 408 23.16 8.77 8.31
C SER A 408 22.08 9.79 7.96
N HIS A 409 21.26 10.17 8.93
CA HIS A 409 20.27 11.22 8.78
C HIS A 409 21.01 12.55 8.96
N ALA A 410 21.03 13.42 7.95
CA ALA A 410 21.68 14.71 8.03
C ALA A 410 20.67 15.82 8.34
N VAL A 411 20.99 16.64 9.33
CA VAL A 411 20.15 17.73 9.83
C VAL A 411 20.92 19.04 9.65
N PHE A 412 20.48 19.84 8.68
CA PHE A 412 20.93 21.22 8.51
C PHE A 412 19.89 22.16 9.14
N GLN A 413 20.33 23.12 9.96
CA GLN A 413 19.41 24.05 10.60
C GLN A 413 19.76 25.50 10.27
N ILE A 414 18.73 26.32 10.04
CA ILE A 414 18.82 27.78 9.98
C ILE A 414 18.13 28.32 11.23
N ILE A 415 18.87 29.05 12.07
CA ILE A 415 18.42 29.57 13.35
C ILE A 415 18.44 31.10 13.28
N LEU A 416 17.30 31.73 13.56
CA LEU A 416 17.20 33.18 13.74
C LEU A 416 17.30 33.49 15.23
N ARG A 417 18.24 34.35 15.61
CA ARG A 417 18.38 34.86 16.99
C ARG A 417 18.15 36.37 17.03
N ARG A 418 17.56 36.85 18.13
CA ARG A 418 17.33 38.27 18.41
C ARG A 418 17.97 38.63 19.74
N LYS A 419 19.05 39.41 19.72
CA LYS A 419 19.87 39.74 20.91
C LYS A 419 20.23 38.46 21.70
N GLY A 420 20.82 37.48 21.00
CA GLY A 420 21.18 36.17 21.54
C GLY A 420 20.03 35.18 21.77
N LYS A 421 18.81 35.64 22.10
CA LYS A 421 17.64 34.75 22.33
C LYS A 421 17.17 34.12 21.03
N MET A 422 16.74 32.85 21.06
CA MET A 422 16.16 32.18 19.90
C MET A 422 14.86 32.89 19.48
N HIS A 423 14.76 33.25 18.20
CA HIS A 423 13.58 33.87 17.61
C HIS A 423 12.79 32.83 16.79
N GLY A 424 13.45 32.08 15.91
CA GLY A 424 12.84 31.00 15.13
C GLY A 424 13.89 29.99 14.62
N LYS A 425 13.45 28.81 14.21
CA LYS A 425 14.34 27.70 13.82
C LYS A 425 13.74 26.86 12.69
N PHE A 426 14.45 26.73 11.56
CA PHE A 426 14.09 25.85 10.46
C PHE A 426 15.05 24.65 10.45
N SER A 427 14.55 23.44 10.63
CA SER A 427 15.32 22.19 10.47
C SER A 427 15.01 21.54 9.11
N LEU A 428 16.04 21.37 8.29
CA LEU A 428 15.99 20.75 6.97
C LEU A 428 16.71 19.40 7.04
N ILE A 429 15.99 18.31 6.79
CA ILE A 429 16.42 16.96 7.17
C ILE A 429 16.45 16.03 5.95
N ASP A 430 17.63 15.50 5.63
CA ASP A 430 17.87 14.42 4.66
C ASP A 430 17.99 13.10 5.43
N LEU A 431 16.88 12.35 5.55
CA LEU A 431 16.86 11.08 6.29
C LEU A 431 17.70 10.00 5.59
N ALA A 432 18.02 8.94 6.32
CA ALA A 432 18.58 7.71 5.75
C ALA A 432 17.58 6.95 4.84
N GLY A 433 18.01 5.85 4.22
CA GLY A 433 17.18 4.98 3.39
C GLY A 433 16.18 4.14 4.21
N ASN A 434 14.98 3.89 3.67
CA ASN A 434 13.96 3.03 4.27
C ASN A 434 13.88 1.62 3.64
N GLU A 435 14.90 1.21 2.89
CA GLU A 435 15.07 -0.15 2.37
C GLU A 435 15.08 -1.23 3.48
N ARG A 436 14.71 -2.46 3.11
CA ARG A 436 14.51 -3.56 4.06
C ARG A 436 15.85 -4.27 4.31
N GLY A 437 16.02 -4.85 5.50
CA GLY A 437 17.25 -5.58 5.85
C GLY A 437 17.62 -6.71 4.87
N ALA A 438 16.63 -7.32 4.20
CA ALA A 438 16.80 -8.32 3.16
C ALA A 438 17.67 -7.81 1.99
N ASP A 439 17.47 -6.55 1.58
CA ASP A 439 18.20 -5.85 0.51
C ASP A 439 19.70 -5.69 0.84
N THR A 440 20.07 -5.89 2.11
CA THR A 440 21.43 -5.79 2.67
C THR A 440 21.94 -7.10 3.26
N SER A 441 21.28 -8.22 2.98
CA SER A 441 21.59 -9.55 3.58
C SER A 441 23.04 -10.01 3.36
N SER A 442 23.65 -9.65 2.23
CA SER A 442 25.06 -9.92 1.88
C SER A 442 26.06 -8.91 2.44
N ALA A 443 25.60 -7.81 3.05
CA ALA A 443 26.46 -6.78 3.62
C ALA A 443 27.04 -7.19 4.99
N ASP A 444 28.04 -6.47 5.46
CA ASP A 444 28.77 -6.80 6.69
C ASP A 444 27.91 -6.62 7.98
N ARG A 445 28.42 -7.10 9.12
CA ARG A 445 27.71 -7.02 10.42
C ARG A 445 27.41 -5.58 10.82
N GLN A 446 28.32 -4.63 10.58
CA GLN A 446 28.19 -3.22 10.91
C GLN A 446 27.08 -2.56 10.06
N THR A 447 27.08 -2.81 8.75
CA THR A 447 26.00 -2.40 7.83
C THR A 447 24.62 -2.91 8.27
N ARG A 448 24.52 -4.19 8.69
CA ARG A 448 23.23 -4.76 9.12
C ARG A 448 22.73 -4.18 10.46
N LEU A 449 23.64 -3.75 11.35
CA LEU A 449 23.28 -3.04 12.58
C LEU A 449 22.83 -1.59 12.30
N GLU A 450 23.43 -0.92 11.32
CA GLU A 450 22.97 0.42 10.87
C GLU A 450 21.53 0.38 10.32
N GLY A 451 21.21 -0.59 9.46
CA GLY A 451 19.86 -0.77 8.91
C GLY A 451 18.78 -1.02 9.97
N ALA A 452 19.13 -1.61 11.10
CA ALA A 452 18.20 -1.89 12.19
C ALA A 452 17.80 -0.62 12.99
N GLU A 453 18.71 0.33 13.18
CA GLU A 453 18.42 1.56 13.95
C GLU A 453 17.70 2.63 13.12
N ILE A 454 17.97 2.71 11.81
CA ILE A 454 17.28 3.63 10.89
C ILE A 454 15.76 3.38 10.92
N ASN A 455 15.36 2.12 10.92
CA ASN A 455 13.94 1.72 10.90
C ASN A 455 13.18 1.99 12.22
N LYS A 456 13.86 2.41 13.31
CA LYS A 456 13.21 2.83 14.56
C LYS A 456 12.87 4.32 14.64
N SER A 457 13.42 5.14 13.74
CA SER A 457 13.50 6.61 13.92
C SER A 457 12.75 7.40 12.84
N LEU A 458 11.47 7.05 12.64
CA LEU A 458 10.61 7.62 11.59
C LEU A 458 9.25 8.04 12.16
N LEU A 459 9.05 9.35 12.35
CA LEU A 459 7.76 10.03 12.54
C LEU A 459 7.84 11.46 11.99
N ALA A 460 6.73 11.94 11.42
CA ALA A 460 6.59 13.19 10.64
C ALA A 460 7.42 13.26 9.34
N LEU A 461 6.78 13.69 8.24
CA LEU A 461 7.38 13.85 6.90
C LEU A 461 6.89 15.11 6.22
N LYS A 462 7.60 15.54 5.15
CA LYS A 462 7.07 16.51 4.16
C LYS A 462 7.33 16.16 2.70
N ILE A 463 8.45 15.50 2.36
CA ILE A 463 8.80 15.10 0.99
C ILE A 463 9.14 13.61 0.96
N ALA A 464 8.31 12.81 0.31
CA ALA A 464 8.58 11.40 0.01
C ALA A 464 9.10 11.27 -1.44
N THR A 465 10.39 11.03 -1.62
CA THR A 465 10.99 10.78 -2.93
C THR A 465 10.87 9.30 -3.29
N ILE A 466 10.44 8.98 -4.52
CA ILE A 466 10.19 7.60 -4.99
C ILE A 466 10.97 7.28 -6.26
N SER A 467 11.37 6.01 -6.42
CA SER A 467 12.01 5.49 -7.62
C SER A 467 10.95 5.03 -8.64
N PRO A 468 11.07 5.37 -9.93
CA PRO A 468 10.07 4.98 -10.95
C PRO A 468 10.17 3.52 -11.41
N GLY A 469 11.33 2.89 -11.22
CA GLY A 469 11.66 1.57 -11.77
C GLY A 469 10.83 0.44 -11.17
N MET A 470 10.41 -0.52 -11.99
CA MET A 470 9.68 -1.72 -11.60
C MET A 470 10.42 -2.52 -10.52
N ALA A 471 11.75 -2.58 -10.61
CA ALA A 471 12.61 -3.19 -9.60
C ALA A 471 12.59 -2.50 -8.21
N SER A 472 11.97 -1.32 -8.10
CA SER A 472 11.76 -0.55 -6.86
C SER A 472 10.29 -0.42 -6.46
N CYS A 473 9.38 -1.22 -7.06
CA CYS A 473 7.94 -1.12 -6.82
C CYS A 473 7.57 -1.33 -5.34
N GLU A 474 8.09 -2.39 -4.69
CA GLU A 474 7.79 -2.67 -3.27
C GLU A 474 8.27 -1.54 -2.33
N ASN A 475 9.52 -1.07 -2.51
CA ASN A 475 10.08 0.03 -1.72
C ASN A 475 9.29 1.34 -1.93
N THR A 476 8.77 1.56 -3.14
CA THR A 476 7.92 2.70 -3.49
C THR A 476 6.54 2.60 -2.84
N LEU A 477 5.87 1.45 -2.93
CA LEU A 477 4.60 1.20 -2.24
C LEU A 477 4.74 1.35 -0.72
N ASN A 478 5.80 0.82 -0.12
CA ASN A 478 6.10 0.99 1.31
C ASN A 478 6.30 2.47 1.68
N THR A 479 6.99 3.24 0.82
CA THR A 479 7.19 4.69 1.00
C THR A 479 5.88 5.47 0.91
N LEU A 480 5.02 5.15 -0.07
CA LEU A 480 3.72 5.80 -0.28
C LEU A 480 2.72 5.45 0.82
N ARG A 481 2.60 4.18 1.22
CA ARG A 481 1.74 3.73 2.33
C ARG A 481 2.18 4.31 3.69
N TYR A 482 3.49 4.56 3.89
CA TYR A 482 3.95 5.29 5.06
C TYR A 482 3.58 6.79 4.98
N ALA A 483 3.78 7.43 3.83
CA ALA A 483 3.39 8.84 3.63
C ALA A 483 1.87 9.07 3.78
N ASN A 484 1.02 8.15 3.30
CA ASN A 484 -0.44 8.23 3.42
C ASN A 484 -0.87 8.27 4.90
N ARG A 485 -0.33 7.37 5.73
CA ARG A 485 -0.57 7.35 7.19
C ARG A 485 -0.08 8.62 7.90
N VAL A 486 1.00 9.26 7.41
CA VAL A 486 1.43 10.57 7.93
C VAL A 486 0.44 11.69 7.55
N LYS A 487 -0.24 11.59 6.40
CA LYS A 487 -1.32 12.51 6.00
C LYS A 487 -2.64 12.24 6.76
N GLU A 488 -2.96 10.97 7.07
CA GLU A 488 -4.14 10.61 7.88
C GLU A 488 -4.09 11.23 9.28
N LEU A 489 -2.90 11.32 9.89
CA LEU A 489 -2.67 11.99 11.19
C LEU A 489 -2.94 13.51 11.21
N THR A 490 -3.33 14.11 10.08
CA THR A 490 -3.64 15.55 9.97
C THR A 490 -5.11 15.90 10.15
N VAL A 491 -6.00 14.90 10.12
CA VAL A 491 -7.45 15.08 10.25
C VAL A 491 -7.82 15.24 11.72
N ASP A 492 -8.26 16.43 12.12
CA ASP A 492 -8.56 16.78 13.52
C ASP A 492 -9.85 16.09 14.00
N PRO A 493 -9.81 15.23 15.05
CA PRO A 493 -10.98 14.48 15.51
C PRO A 493 -12.16 15.34 15.96
N ASN A 494 -11.91 16.59 16.37
CA ASN A 494 -12.94 17.46 16.92
C ASN A 494 -13.77 18.19 15.85
N ALA A 495 -13.36 18.17 14.58
CA ALA A 495 -14.07 18.84 13.48
C ALA A 495 -15.43 18.20 13.10
N VAL A 496 -15.84 17.14 13.82
CA VAL A 496 -17.03 16.31 13.53
C VAL A 496 -18.28 16.81 14.29
N THR A 497 -18.17 17.84 15.14
CA THR A 497 -19.25 18.22 16.10
C THR A 497 -20.16 19.38 15.70
N GLU A 498 -19.91 20.11 14.60
CA GLU A 498 -20.82 21.16 14.11
C GLU A 498 -21.36 20.94 12.69
N GLY A 499 -22.67 20.71 12.61
CA GLY A 499 -23.54 21.15 11.51
C GLY A 499 -23.47 20.43 10.16
N VAL A 500 -22.27 20.13 9.66
CA VAL A 500 -22.04 19.49 8.36
C VAL A 500 -21.38 18.14 8.58
N ARG A 501 -22.14 17.06 8.39
CA ARG A 501 -21.54 15.72 8.25
C ARG A 501 -20.51 15.79 7.11
N PRO A 502 -19.22 15.46 7.31
CA PRO A 502 -18.34 15.20 6.18
C PRO A 502 -19.00 14.09 5.37
N ASN A 503 -19.24 14.34 4.08
CA ASN A 503 -20.01 13.41 3.27
C ASN A 503 -19.17 12.15 3.02
N VAL A 504 -19.37 11.11 3.82
CA VAL A 504 -18.67 9.82 3.67
C VAL A 504 -18.97 9.22 2.28
N ASN A 505 -20.11 9.55 1.67
CA ASN A 505 -20.46 9.14 0.31
C ASN A 505 -19.68 9.92 -0.78
N ALA A 506 -18.90 10.96 -0.42
CA ALA A 506 -17.99 11.63 -1.36
C ALA A 506 -16.70 10.80 -1.61
N ILE A 507 -16.33 9.90 -0.69
CA ILE A 507 -15.25 8.93 -0.94
C ILE A 507 -15.70 7.90 -2.01
N ASN A 508 -17.00 7.60 -2.10
CA ASN A 508 -17.54 6.77 -3.17
C ASN A 508 -17.74 7.52 -4.50
N GLN A 509 -17.65 8.85 -4.55
CA GLN A 509 -17.86 9.64 -5.79
C GLN A 509 -16.64 9.68 -6.74
N LEU A 510 -15.60 8.89 -6.47
CA LEU A 510 -14.59 8.50 -7.48
C LEU A 510 -14.52 6.98 -7.73
N ASN A 511 -15.43 6.19 -7.13
CA ASN A 511 -15.69 4.81 -7.54
C ASN A 511 -16.87 4.72 -8.54
N ILE A 512 -17.61 5.81 -8.77
CA ILE A 512 -18.60 5.90 -9.87
C ILE A 512 -17.89 6.14 -11.22
N MET A 513 -16.94 5.25 -11.55
CA MET A 513 -16.37 5.02 -12.88
C MET A 513 -16.03 3.54 -13.14
N ASP A 514 -16.10 2.65 -12.13
CA ASP A 514 -15.79 1.22 -12.28
C ASP A 514 -17.05 0.31 -12.45
N GLU A 515 -18.26 0.88 -12.44
CA GLU A 515 -19.53 0.14 -12.70
C GLU A 515 -20.05 0.26 -14.16
N GLU A 516 -19.23 0.71 -15.13
CA GLU A 516 -19.63 0.82 -16.54
C GLU A 516 -18.72 0.08 -17.54
N TRP A 517 -17.99 -0.97 -17.11
CA TRP A 517 -17.08 -1.71 -18.02
C TRP A 517 -17.09 -3.25 -18.00
N ASP A 518 -18.06 -3.91 -17.36
CA ASP A 518 -18.40 -5.30 -17.75
C ASP A 518 -19.90 -5.66 -17.57
N LEU A 519 -20.71 -5.33 -18.58
CA LEU A 519 -21.90 -6.09 -18.93
C LEU A 519 -22.14 -5.97 -20.44
N GLY A 520 -22.42 -7.09 -21.11
CA GLY A 520 -22.19 -7.22 -22.54
C GLY A 520 -23.17 -6.49 -23.47
N ASN A 521 -22.77 -5.34 -24.03
CA ASN A 521 -23.21 -4.93 -25.36
C ASN A 521 -22.57 -5.90 -26.38
N SER A 522 -23.20 -7.00 -26.78
CA SER A 522 -24.64 -7.18 -26.96
C SER A 522 -25.17 -6.72 -28.33
N PRO A 523 -24.41 -6.77 -29.47
CA PRO A 523 -24.89 -6.34 -30.79
C PRO A 523 -25.87 -7.37 -31.39
N GLN A 524 -27.01 -7.53 -30.72
CA GLN A 524 -28.06 -8.52 -30.99
C GLN A 524 -29.48 -7.93 -30.82
N ARG A 525 -29.64 -6.81 -30.09
CA ARG A 525 -30.96 -6.17 -29.88
C ARG A 525 -31.44 -5.33 -31.08
N ASP A 526 -30.54 -4.78 -31.89
CA ASP A 526 -30.92 -4.04 -33.11
C ASP A 526 -31.19 -4.96 -34.32
N ASP A 527 -30.44 -6.06 -34.47
CA ASP A 527 -30.64 -7.08 -35.52
C ASP A 527 -32.10 -7.62 -35.51
N LEU A 528 -32.72 -7.74 -34.34
CA LEU A 528 -34.10 -8.24 -34.20
C LEU A 528 -35.16 -7.27 -34.73
N LYS A 529 -34.89 -5.95 -34.68
CA LYS A 529 -35.82 -4.93 -35.17
C LYS A 529 -35.79 -4.85 -36.71
N LEU A 530 -34.58 -4.91 -37.28
CA LEU A 530 -34.33 -4.93 -38.73
C LEU A 530 -34.87 -6.19 -39.45
N LEU A 531 -35.03 -7.31 -38.74
CA LEU A 531 -35.63 -8.53 -39.30
C LEU A 531 -37.17 -8.51 -39.33
N CYS A 532 -37.81 -7.66 -38.53
CA CYS A 532 -39.27 -7.56 -38.48
C CYS A 532 -39.83 -6.73 -39.65
N GLU A 533 -39.06 -5.78 -40.18
CA GLU A 533 -39.45 -4.88 -41.29
C GLU A 533 -39.30 -5.49 -42.71
N GLN A 534 -38.94 -6.78 -42.85
CA GLN A 534 -38.56 -7.39 -44.15
C GLN A 534 -39.29 -8.67 -44.57
N ASN A 535 -40.33 -9.14 -43.85
CA ASN A 535 -41.22 -10.21 -44.35
C ASN A 535 -42.66 -10.01 -43.85
N GLU A 536 -43.53 -9.44 -44.68
CA GLU A 536 -44.95 -9.21 -44.35
C GLU A 536 -45.89 -10.35 -44.81
N GLU A 537 -45.38 -11.41 -45.44
CA GLU A 537 -46.19 -12.48 -46.05
C GLU A 537 -46.07 -13.85 -45.32
N GLU A 538 -47.24 -14.39 -44.92
CA GLU A 538 -47.52 -15.79 -44.51
C GLU A 538 -46.69 -16.45 -43.39
N VAL A 539 -46.76 -15.91 -42.16
CA VAL A 539 -46.38 -16.67 -40.96
C VAL A 539 -47.52 -17.60 -40.53
N SER A 540 -47.38 -18.91 -40.82
CA SER A 540 -48.27 -19.94 -40.26
C SER A 540 -48.18 -20.00 -38.73
N PRO A 541 -49.29 -20.15 -37.98
CA PRO A 541 -49.28 -20.18 -36.51
C PRO A 541 -48.31 -21.19 -35.89
N GLN A 542 -48.04 -22.30 -36.59
CA GLN A 542 -47.11 -23.35 -36.16
C GLN A 542 -45.66 -22.88 -36.09
N LEU A 543 -45.28 -21.88 -36.88
CA LEU A 543 -43.93 -21.32 -36.89
C LEU A 543 -43.72 -20.36 -35.71
N PHE A 544 -44.75 -19.61 -35.31
CA PHE A 544 -44.71 -18.71 -34.15
C PHE A 544 -44.46 -19.49 -32.85
N THR A 545 -45.22 -20.57 -32.61
CA THR A 545 -45.02 -21.47 -31.46
C THR A 545 -43.66 -22.16 -31.45
N PHE A 546 -43.02 -22.34 -32.62
CA PHE A 546 -41.67 -22.89 -32.70
C PHE A 546 -40.59 -21.85 -32.33
N HIS A 547 -40.73 -20.60 -32.79
CA HIS A 547 -39.84 -19.52 -32.39
C HIS A 547 -39.92 -19.21 -30.88
N GLU A 548 -41.13 -19.24 -30.31
CA GLU A 548 -41.36 -19.06 -28.87
C GLU A 548 -40.63 -20.13 -28.04
N ALA A 549 -40.76 -21.41 -28.41
CA ALA A 549 -40.05 -22.52 -27.75
C ALA A 549 -38.52 -22.42 -27.88
N VAL A 550 -38.00 -21.98 -29.03
CA VAL A 550 -36.56 -21.77 -29.23
C VAL A 550 -36.04 -20.58 -28.40
N SER A 551 -36.81 -19.50 -28.25
CA SER A 551 -36.45 -18.39 -27.36
C SER A 551 -36.41 -18.82 -25.90
N GLN A 552 -37.40 -19.60 -25.43
CA GLN A 552 -37.40 -20.14 -24.07
C GLN A 552 -36.20 -21.06 -23.81
N LEU A 553 -35.77 -21.87 -24.78
CA LEU A 553 -34.57 -22.69 -24.65
C LEU A 553 -33.27 -21.86 -24.53
N VAL A 554 -33.17 -20.73 -25.23
CA VAL A 554 -32.00 -19.83 -25.10
C VAL A 554 -31.99 -19.14 -23.74
N GLU A 555 -33.15 -18.70 -23.24
CA GLU A 555 -33.29 -18.11 -21.89
C GLU A 555 -32.92 -19.14 -20.80
N MET A 556 -33.32 -20.40 -20.96
CA MET A 556 -32.88 -21.50 -20.08
C MET A 556 -31.37 -21.82 -20.20
N GLU A 557 -30.77 -21.73 -21.39
CA GLU A 557 -29.31 -21.88 -21.58
C GLU A 557 -28.55 -20.78 -20.84
N GLU A 558 -28.97 -19.52 -21.01
CA GLU A 558 -28.32 -18.36 -20.36
C GLU A 558 -28.46 -18.42 -18.83
N GLN A 559 -29.64 -18.77 -18.29
CA GLN A 559 -29.85 -18.92 -16.85
C GLN A 559 -28.99 -20.05 -16.26
N VAL A 560 -28.94 -21.23 -16.89
CA VAL A 560 -28.10 -22.36 -16.41
C VAL A 560 -26.61 -22.01 -16.44
N LEU A 561 -26.17 -21.21 -17.43
CA LEU A 561 -24.79 -20.74 -17.51
C LEU A 561 -24.46 -19.65 -16.48
N GLU A 562 -25.41 -18.78 -16.13
CA GLU A 562 -25.24 -17.77 -15.07
C GLU A 562 -25.25 -18.41 -13.68
N ASP A 563 -26.19 -19.31 -13.40
CA ASP A 563 -26.23 -20.06 -12.15
C ASP A 563 -24.93 -20.85 -11.94
N HIS A 564 -24.40 -21.49 -12.99
CA HIS A 564 -23.11 -22.17 -12.92
C HIS A 564 -21.92 -21.21 -12.66
N ARG A 565 -21.98 -19.96 -13.12
CA ARG A 565 -21.00 -18.91 -12.74
C ARG A 565 -21.14 -18.53 -11.27
N ALA A 566 -22.36 -18.34 -10.78
CA ALA A 566 -22.63 -18.02 -9.38
C ALA A 566 -22.15 -19.13 -8.43
N VAL A 567 -22.45 -20.41 -8.73
CA VAL A 567 -21.95 -21.55 -7.95
C VAL A 567 -20.42 -21.62 -7.96
N PHE A 568 -19.76 -21.28 -9.08
CA PHE A 568 -18.30 -21.22 -9.13
C PHE A 568 -17.71 -20.09 -8.28
N GLN A 569 -18.35 -18.91 -8.23
CA GLN A 569 -17.94 -17.81 -7.36
C GLN A 569 -18.15 -18.15 -5.87
N GLU A 570 -19.32 -18.68 -5.50
CA GLU A 570 -19.61 -19.11 -4.12
C GLU A 570 -18.66 -20.24 -3.68
N SER A 571 -18.24 -21.11 -4.62
CA SER A 571 -17.20 -22.13 -4.38
C SER A 571 -15.82 -21.55 -4.05
N ILE A 572 -15.51 -20.31 -4.44
CA ILE A 572 -14.29 -19.63 -4.00
C ILE A 572 -14.47 -19.15 -2.55
N ARG A 573 -15.60 -18.51 -2.21
CA ARG A 573 -15.83 -18.04 -0.83
C ARG A 573 -15.84 -19.20 0.18
N TRP A 574 -16.51 -20.31 -0.15
CA TRP A 574 -16.49 -21.48 0.73
C TRP A 574 -15.08 -22.05 0.98
N LEU A 575 -14.15 -21.93 0.04
CA LEU A 575 -12.75 -22.35 0.25
C LEU A 575 -11.98 -21.38 1.16
N GLU A 576 -12.37 -20.11 1.22
CA GLU A 576 -11.86 -19.14 2.18
C GLU A 576 -12.46 -19.39 3.58
N ASP A 577 -13.77 -19.65 3.67
CA ASP A 577 -14.47 -20.02 4.90
C ASP A 577 -13.90 -21.33 5.50
N GLU A 578 -13.72 -22.39 4.69
CA GLU A 578 -13.09 -23.65 5.11
C GLU A 578 -11.62 -23.48 5.51
N LYS A 579 -10.88 -22.58 4.86
CA LYS A 579 -9.50 -22.28 5.23
C LYS A 579 -9.42 -21.65 6.63
N VAL A 580 -10.28 -20.69 6.94
CA VAL A 580 -10.36 -20.09 8.29
C VAL A 580 -10.73 -21.16 9.32
N LEU A 581 -11.68 -22.06 8.99
CA LEU A 581 -12.07 -23.16 9.87
C LEU A 581 -10.90 -24.10 10.19
N LEU A 582 -10.05 -24.40 9.20
CA LEU A 582 -8.85 -25.22 9.39
C LEU A 582 -7.77 -24.50 10.19
N GLU A 583 -7.54 -23.20 9.95
CA GLU A 583 -6.59 -22.38 10.73
C GLU A 583 -6.97 -22.31 12.23
N MET A 584 -8.26 -22.33 12.57
CA MET A 584 -8.72 -22.45 13.97
C MET A 584 -8.31 -23.76 14.67
N THR A 585 -8.02 -24.83 13.91
CA THR A 585 -7.58 -26.12 14.51
C THR A 585 -6.11 -26.14 14.92
N GLU A 586 -5.35 -25.08 14.63
CA GLU A 586 -3.96 -24.91 15.10
C GLU A 586 -3.87 -24.38 16.54
N GLU A 587 -4.98 -23.88 17.13
CA GLU A 587 -5.03 -23.49 18.54
C GLU A 587 -5.16 -24.71 19.47
N VAL A 588 -4.50 -24.67 20.64
CA VAL A 588 -4.41 -25.83 21.54
C VAL A 588 -5.74 -26.17 22.22
N ASP A 589 -6.59 -25.17 22.45
CA ASP A 589 -7.84 -25.27 23.20
C ASP A 589 -9.08 -24.94 22.32
N TYR A 590 -9.04 -25.24 21.02
CA TYR A 590 -10.11 -24.88 20.08
C TYR A 590 -11.46 -25.58 20.35
N ASP A 591 -12.55 -24.90 20.05
CA ASP A 591 -13.92 -25.39 20.28
C ASP A 591 -14.37 -26.36 19.16
N VAL A 592 -14.38 -27.65 19.48
CA VAL A 592 -14.74 -28.74 18.57
C VAL A 592 -16.24 -28.77 18.25
N ASP A 593 -17.11 -28.36 19.17
CA ASP A 593 -18.57 -28.29 18.94
C ASP A 593 -18.88 -27.10 18.00
N SER A 594 -18.16 -25.99 18.17
CA SER A 594 -18.23 -24.82 17.25
C SER A 594 -17.67 -25.13 15.87
N TYR A 595 -16.50 -25.79 15.77
CA TYR A 595 -15.89 -26.21 14.50
C TYR A 595 -16.82 -27.16 13.72
N SER A 596 -17.38 -28.18 14.38
CA SER A 596 -18.27 -29.14 13.73
C SER A 596 -19.58 -28.51 13.27
N SER A 597 -20.19 -27.63 14.08
CA SER A 597 -21.41 -26.90 13.72
C SER A 597 -21.21 -25.99 12.49
N GLN A 598 -20.08 -25.28 12.42
CA GLN A 598 -19.78 -24.41 11.28
C GLN A 598 -19.44 -25.21 10.01
N LEU A 599 -18.74 -26.34 10.14
CA LEU A 599 -18.47 -27.22 9.01
C LEU A 599 -19.75 -27.86 8.45
N GLU A 600 -20.66 -28.29 9.32
CA GLU A 600 -21.99 -28.80 8.93
C GLU A 600 -22.78 -27.71 8.16
N GLN A 601 -22.80 -26.47 8.65
CA GLN A 601 -23.45 -25.34 7.97
C GLN A 601 -22.87 -25.04 6.57
N ILE A 602 -21.54 -25.10 6.40
CA ILE A 602 -20.89 -24.91 5.09
C ILE A 602 -21.23 -26.07 4.13
N LEU A 603 -21.27 -27.30 4.64
CA LEU A 603 -21.59 -28.48 3.83
C LEU A 603 -23.07 -28.49 3.38
N ASP A 604 -24.01 -28.10 4.24
CA ASP A 604 -25.42 -27.98 3.87
C ASP A 604 -25.63 -26.90 2.79
N GLN A 605 -25.02 -25.72 2.94
CA GLN A 605 -25.06 -24.66 1.90
C GLN A 605 -24.52 -25.13 0.55
N LYS A 606 -23.41 -25.89 0.56
CA LYS A 606 -22.86 -26.52 -0.64
C LYS A 606 -23.84 -27.51 -1.27
N ILE A 607 -24.48 -28.33 -0.44
CA ILE A 607 -25.42 -29.37 -0.89
C ILE A 607 -26.66 -28.74 -1.55
N ASP A 608 -27.29 -27.75 -0.92
CA ASP A 608 -28.50 -27.11 -1.44
C ASP A 608 -28.27 -26.42 -2.78
N ILE A 609 -27.22 -25.60 -2.90
CA ILE A 609 -26.91 -24.86 -4.13
C ILE A 609 -26.49 -25.82 -5.27
N LEU A 610 -25.75 -26.90 -4.97
CA LEU A 610 -25.42 -27.93 -5.96
C LEU A 610 -26.64 -28.78 -6.37
N ILE A 611 -27.61 -28.98 -5.47
CA ILE A 611 -28.90 -29.62 -5.77
C ILE A 611 -29.70 -28.74 -6.75
N GLU A 612 -29.82 -27.45 -6.48
CA GLU A 612 -30.58 -26.51 -7.32
C GLU A 612 -30.00 -26.45 -8.73
N LEU A 613 -28.69 -26.20 -8.86
CA LEU A 613 -28.01 -26.15 -10.17
C LEU A 613 -28.18 -27.47 -10.94
N ARG A 614 -28.01 -28.61 -10.26
CA ARG A 614 -28.20 -29.95 -10.87
C ARG A 614 -29.62 -30.13 -11.42
N ASP A 615 -30.63 -29.65 -10.70
CA ASP A 615 -32.02 -29.85 -11.08
C ASP A 615 -32.49 -28.85 -12.15
N LYS A 616 -31.93 -27.64 -12.19
CA LYS A 616 -32.03 -26.72 -13.33
C LYS A 616 -31.37 -27.31 -14.60
N VAL A 617 -30.16 -27.87 -14.49
CA VAL A 617 -29.47 -28.58 -15.59
C VAL A 617 -30.28 -29.78 -16.09
N ARG A 618 -30.98 -30.52 -15.20
CA ARG A 618 -31.91 -31.60 -15.58
C ARG A 618 -33.13 -31.07 -16.34
N SER A 619 -33.71 -29.95 -15.89
CA SER A 619 -34.87 -29.32 -16.55
C SER A 619 -34.53 -28.87 -17.97
N PHE A 620 -33.43 -28.12 -18.14
CA PHE A 620 -32.92 -27.71 -19.46
C PHE A 620 -32.64 -28.92 -20.38
N ARG A 621 -32.08 -30.00 -19.84
CA ARG A 621 -31.86 -31.24 -20.59
C ARG A 621 -33.17 -31.94 -21.02
N SER A 622 -34.24 -31.84 -20.24
CA SER A 622 -35.57 -32.36 -20.64
C SER A 622 -36.15 -31.53 -21.79
N ALA A 623 -36.14 -30.20 -21.64
CA ALA A 623 -36.65 -29.28 -22.66
C ALA A 623 -35.93 -29.47 -24.02
N LEU A 624 -34.61 -29.66 -24.02
CA LEU A 624 -33.84 -30.02 -25.22
C LEU A 624 -34.28 -31.35 -25.85
N GLN A 625 -34.61 -32.37 -25.04
CA GLN A 625 -35.09 -33.67 -25.54
C GLN A 625 -36.55 -33.62 -26.02
N GLU A 626 -37.34 -32.67 -25.54
CA GLU A 626 -38.72 -32.44 -25.95
C GLU A 626 -38.78 -31.66 -27.27
N GLU A 627 -37.93 -30.65 -27.47
CA GLU A 627 -37.72 -30.01 -28.79
C GLU A 627 -37.24 -31.03 -29.82
N GLU A 628 -36.23 -31.85 -29.48
CA GLU A 628 -35.69 -32.87 -30.39
C GLU A 628 -36.74 -33.94 -30.74
N GLN A 629 -37.86 -34.02 -30.02
CA GLN A 629 -39.01 -34.88 -30.35
C GLN A 629 -40.11 -34.13 -31.12
N ALA A 630 -40.39 -32.88 -30.78
CA ALA A 630 -41.35 -32.03 -31.49
C ALA A 630 -40.90 -31.78 -32.94
N SER A 631 -39.63 -31.43 -33.16
CA SER A 631 -39.04 -31.22 -34.50
C SER A 631 -39.07 -32.46 -35.39
N LYS A 632 -39.16 -33.67 -34.83
CA LYS A 632 -39.35 -34.93 -35.58
C LYS A 632 -40.80 -35.18 -36.01
N GLN A 633 -41.78 -34.53 -35.37
CA GLN A 633 -43.21 -34.68 -35.70
C GLN A 633 -43.69 -33.68 -36.77
N ILE A 634 -43.02 -32.53 -36.91
CA ILE A 634 -43.37 -31.49 -37.89
C ILE A 634 -42.89 -31.90 -39.30
N ASN A 635 -43.68 -32.75 -39.98
CA ASN A 635 -43.40 -33.18 -41.35
C ASN A 635 -44.68 -33.14 -42.23
N PRO A 636 -44.91 -32.04 -42.97
CA PRO A 636 -46.10 -31.89 -43.80
C PRO A 636 -46.13 -32.90 -44.98
N LYS A 637 -47.11 -33.81 -44.97
CA LYS A 637 -47.39 -34.69 -46.10
C LYS A 637 -47.76 -33.84 -47.33
N ARG A 638 -46.94 -33.86 -48.38
CA ARG A 638 -47.27 -33.23 -49.66
C ARG A 638 -48.60 -33.76 -50.21
N PRO A 639 -49.52 -32.90 -50.67
CA PRO A 639 -50.60 -33.32 -51.55
C PRO A 639 -50.04 -33.97 -52.81
N ARG A 640 -50.76 -34.97 -53.35
CA ARG A 640 -50.53 -35.41 -54.73
C ARG A 640 -51.19 -34.38 -55.67
N ALA A 641 -50.41 -33.85 -56.60
CA ALA A 641 -50.91 -33.16 -57.79
C ALA A 641 -50.75 -34.08 -59.01
N LEU A 642 -51.57 -33.84 -60.04
CA LEU A 642 -51.57 -34.52 -61.33
C LEU A 642 -50.51 -33.94 -62.27
#